data_AF-A0A7M5UT11-F1
#
_entry.id   AF-A0A7M5UT11-F1
#
_cell.length_a   1.000
_cell.length_b   1.000
_cell.length_c   1.000
_cell.angle_alpha   90.00
_cell.angle_beta   90.00
_cell.angle_gamma   90.00
#
_symmetry.space_group_name_H-M   'P 1'
#
loop_
_entity.id
_entity.type
_entity.pdbx_description
1 polymer ?
#
loop_
_entity_poly.entity_id
_entity_poly.type
_entity_poly.pdbx_seq_one_letter_code
_entity_poly.pdbx_strand_id
1 'polypeptide(L)'
;MGNSSSLCSGKGDVQTVNSTKPTKAKVTTVNVKPAAETTTTVVNGDQSNKQPDLDYTIKPDCKIRDDGSLNFPDLTKHNNWMAKCLTPDLYKKLYSLKTPNGVTIDDIIQTGVDNPGHPFIYTVGCVAGDEESYSVFSDFFDEVIYHRHNGYEKTAIHPTDLNPDNLIGGKNLDPKYVLSCRVRTGRSIRGLALPPFCSRAERRTVETILMGALQKLDGKFQGKYYPLDGMSEEDQNKLIDDHFLFDKPVSPLLTSAGMARDWPDSRGIWHNKDKNFLVWVNEEDHSRVISMETGGNMAAVFNRFCTGLKKVEANIKQNGREFMWNEHLGYVLTCPSNLGTGLRAGVHLKVPLLSKTKYFDSILAAYRLQKRGTGGVDTMSTDGTFDISNLDRLGTSEVQQVQAVVNGVECLIELEKALEQGVDIENRVMSAILTSKSCRNSPMANFPDLSKHSNWMAKCLTPEVYAKYQGVKTPSGFTIDQVIQTGVDNPGHPFIMTVGCVAGDEESYETFADLFDPVIEKRFNGFKKTDMHKTDLSYQKLKGGDNLDSKYVLSCRVRTGRSIRGLSLPTWCTRAERKQVEEILVNALGRLSGNLKGKYFSLDKMTETEQNKLIDDHFLFDKPVSPLLTSAGMARDWPEARGIWHNNKKNFLVWVNEEDHMRIISMQKGANMKEVFQRFCTGLQQVETLMKSDGHTFMWSEHLGYILTCPSNLGTGMRAGVHVKLPLVSQDKRFDSMLEQMRLQKRGTGGVDTASDNGIFDISNSDRLGCSEVELMQVVVDGITLLVKMEKLLEKGKSIDHLIPEGTKSSDEPIGAKRTFPKLKMDCFPDFSKHNNWMSRVMTKELYEQMIALKTPNGVTFNDVIQTGVDNPGHPFIMTVGCVAGDEESYETFKPFFDQVIKERHGGYTPDAKHKTDLNADNLKGGEDLDPEFVLSCRVRTGRSIRGLALPPVCTRAERRDVETIVAKGLSQLAGDFSGKYYPLTGMSDEDQNKLIDDHFLFDKPVSPLLTSAGMARDWPDSRGIWHNKDKNFLVWINEEDHIRVISMETSGNMAAVFRRFCTGLSQFEQNIKNNGHEFMWNEHLGFVLTCPSNLGTGIRAGVHVKLPLVSKQAEFDKILAKLRLQKRGTGGVDTASNDGTFDISNADRLGFSEVELVQLVVDGVGLLVRMEKELMQGGDIASLIPN
;
A
#
# COMPACT_ATOMS: atom_id res chain seq x y z
N MET A 1 43.16 27.66 20.33
CA MET A 1 42.39 28.27 21.43
C MET A 1 41.37 27.22 21.87
N GLY A 2 41.30 26.64 23.06
CA GLY A 2 42.03 26.69 24.33
C GLY A 2 41.15 26.00 25.39
N ASN A 3 41.74 25.07 26.16
CA ASN A 3 41.30 24.48 27.45
C ASN A 3 40.04 23.58 27.47
N SER A 4 39.94 22.47 28.24
CA SER A 4 40.46 22.17 29.59
C SER A 4 40.51 20.66 29.97
N SER A 5 41.66 20.21 30.52
CA SER A 5 41.94 19.40 31.77
C SER A 5 40.85 18.54 32.45
N SER A 6 41.05 17.41 33.17
CA SER A 6 42.22 16.75 33.82
C SER A 6 41.86 15.35 34.43
N LEU A 7 42.86 14.46 34.48
CA LEU A 7 43.29 13.42 35.49
C LEU A 7 42.42 13.21 36.77
N CYS A 8 42.33 12.05 37.47
CA CYS A 8 43.35 11.07 37.88
C CYS A 8 42.76 9.89 38.73
N SER A 9 43.62 8.90 39.05
CA SER A 9 43.59 7.84 40.11
C SER A 9 43.02 6.45 39.73
N GLY A 10 43.62 5.27 40.03
CA GLY A 10 44.89 4.93 40.69
C GLY A 10 44.79 3.65 41.57
N LYS A 11 45.70 2.67 41.34
CA LYS A 11 46.14 1.54 42.22
C LYS A 11 45.18 0.31 42.34
N GLY A 12 45.64 -0.95 42.38
CA GLY A 12 46.98 -1.54 42.36
C GLY A 12 46.93 -3.09 42.48
N ASP A 13 48.06 -3.74 42.17
CA ASP A 13 48.67 -4.96 42.76
C ASP A 13 47.89 -6.31 42.82
N VAL A 14 48.43 -7.55 42.66
CA VAL A 14 49.78 -8.14 42.50
C VAL A 14 49.65 -9.69 42.29
N GLN A 15 50.60 -10.29 41.56
CA GLN A 15 51.15 -11.69 41.60
C GLN A 15 50.35 -12.98 41.25
N THR A 16 50.79 -13.58 40.13
CA THR A 16 51.39 -14.94 39.91
C THR A 16 51.14 -16.10 40.91
N VAL A 17 50.95 -17.33 40.41
CA VAL A 17 51.97 -18.41 40.32
C VAL A 17 51.38 -19.73 39.71
N ASN A 18 52.21 -20.34 38.85
CA ASN A 18 52.32 -21.73 38.35
C ASN A 18 51.52 -22.87 39.02
N SER A 19 51.12 -23.89 38.25
CA SER A 19 51.95 -25.12 38.05
C SER A 19 51.22 -26.32 37.40
N THR A 20 51.93 -26.97 36.47
CA THR A 20 52.06 -28.43 36.24
C THR A 20 50.91 -29.30 35.65
N LYS A 21 51.22 -29.84 34.45
CA LYS A 21 50.82 -31.16 33.85
C LYS A 21 51.17 -32.35 34.79
N PRO A 22 50.91 -33.66 34.49
CA PRO A 22 50.48 -34.38 33.26
C PRO A 22 49.35 -35.43 33.53
N THR A 23 48.85 -36.34 32.66
CA THR A 23 49.51 -37.48 31.98
C THR A 23 48.49 -38.31 31.16
N LYS A 24 49.03 -39.12 30.23
CA LYS A 24 48.46 -39.95 29.14
C LYS A 24 47.70 -41.24 29.56
N ALA A 25 46.83 -41.74 28.68
CA ALA A 25 46.84 -43.09 28.02
C ALA A 25 45.48 -43.34 27.31
N LYS A 26 45.36 -43.52 25.98
CA LYS A 26 45.67 -44.64 25.04
C LYS A 26 44.65 -45.82 24.99
N VAL A 27 43.97 -45.94 23.83
CA VAL A 27 43.70 -47.17 23.01
C VAL A 27 42.54 -48.07 23.52
N THR A 28 41.54 -48.57 22.78
CA THR A 28 41.52 -49.28 21.47
C THR A 28 40.07 -49.41 20.90
N THR A 29 39.99 -49.54 19.57
CA THR A 29 38.96 -50.06 18.62
C THR A 29 37.77 -50.92 19.10
N VAL A 30 36.61 -50.84 18.41
CA VAL A 30 36.14 -51.75 17.31
C VAL A 30 34.73 -51.32 16.81
N ASN A 31 34.54 -51.40 15.49
CA ASN A 31 33.28 -51.20 14.73
C ASN A 31 32.30 -52.37 14.87
N VAL A 32 31.00 -52.10 15.09
CA VAL A 32 29.86 -52.87 14.54
C VAL A 32 28.64 -51.95 14.35
N LYS A 33 28.03 -51.98 13.17
CA LYS A 33 26.67 -51.49 12.79
C LYS A 33 25.82 -52.74 12.45
N PRO A 34 24.49 -52.67 12.23
CA PRO A 34 23.46 -51.67 12.59
C PRO A 34 22.13 -52.31 13.12
N ALA A 35 21.18 -51.51 13.63
CA ALA A 35 19.72 -51.60 13.31
C ALA A 35 18.83 -50.73 14.24
N ALA A 36 17.93 -49.98 13.58
CA ALA A 36 16.57 -49.54 13.91
C ALA A 36 16.17 -49.00 15.31
N GLU A 37 15.56 -47.79 15.27
CA GLU A 37 14.35 -47.32 16.00
C GLU A 37 14.34 -47.45 17.54
N THR A 38 14.20 -46.42 18.37
CA THR A 38 13.18 -45.35 18.39
C THR A 38 13.64 -44.33 19.45
N THR A 39 13.44 -43.03 19.21
CA THR A 39 13.83 -41.95 20.15
C THR A 39 12.69 -41.54 21.07
N THR A 40 12.95 -41.55 22.38
CA THR A 40 12.24 -40.75 23.40
C THR A 40 13.25 -39.81 24.06
N THR A 41 12.88 -38.53 24.13
CA THR A 41 13.67 -37.36 24.57
C THR A 41 13.95 -37.30 26.08
N VAL A 42 15.17 -36.88 26.47
CA VAL A 42 15.44 -36.09 27.69
C VAL A 42 16.51 -35.02 27.40
N VAL A 43 16.31 -33.87 28.04
CA VAL A 43 16.81 -32.51 27.79
C VAL A 43 18.15 -32.21 28.48
N ASN A 44 18.93 -31.30 27.87
CA ASN A 44 19.91 -30.32 28.42
C ASN A 44 21.12 -30.29 27.45
N GLY A 45 21.53 -29.20 26.79
CA GLY A 45 21.37 -27.78 27.06
C GLY A 45 22.79 -27.18 26.97
N ASP A 46 23.17 -26.59 25.84
CA ASP A 46 24.19 -25.53 25.82
C ASP A 46 24.10 -24.68 24.54
N GLN A 47 24.22 -23.38 24.73
CA GLN A 47 23.99 -22.33 23.73
C GLN A 47 25.31 -21.95 23.05
N SER A 48 25.36 -22.03 21.72
CA SER A 48 26.19 -21.11 20.92
C SER A 48 25.69 -21.01 19.47
N ASN A 49 25.52 -19.77 19.01
CA ASN A 49 25.34 -19.26 17.65
C ASN A 49 24.52 -20.10 16.65
N LYS A 50 23.26 -19.70 16.44
CA LYS A 50 22.48 -20.07 15.24
C LYS A 50 22.04 -18.83 14.46
N GLN A 51 22.52 -18.76 13.22
CA GLN A 51 21.87 -18.11 12.08
C GLN A 51 20.54 -18.86 11.81
N PRO A 52 19.43 -18.19 11.45
CA PRO A 52 18.15 -18.86 11.29
C PRO A 52 18.16 -19.74 10.03
N ASP A 53 18.17 -21.06 10.21
CA ASP A 53 17.88 -22.04 9.16
C ASP A 53 16.39 -21.96 8.79
N LEU A 54 16.10 -21.45 7.59
CA LEU A 54 14.80 -21.63 6.93
C LEU A 54 14.85 -22.95 6.14
N ASP A 55 14.05 -23.92 6.59
CA ASP A 55 13.89 -25.22 5.93
C ASP A 55 13.11 -25.06 4.62
N TYR A 56 13.81 -25.16 3.49
CA TYR A 56 13.23 -25.15 2.14
C TYR A 56 13.46 -26.51 1.46
N THR A 57 12.57 -27.46 1.74
CA THR A 57 12.39 -28.66 0.92
C THR A 57 11.09 -28.55 0.12
N ILE A 58 11.22 -28.28 -1.19
CA ILE A 58 10.09 -28.28 -2.14
C ILE A 58 10.22 -29.49 -3.07
N LYS A 59 9.12 -30.25 -3.19
CA LYS A 59 8.98 -31.36 -4.15
C LYS A 59 8.71 -30.82 -5.57
N PRO A 60 9.08 -31.54 -6.64
CA PRO A 60 9.08 -31.04 -8.03
C PRO A 60 7.70 -30.72 -8.66
N ASP A 61 6.59 -30.85 -7.92
CA ASP A 61 5.23 -30.54 -8.41
C ASP A 61 4.59 -29.33 -7.70
N CYS A 62 5.37 -28.58 -6.89
CA CYS A 62 4.83 -27.49 -6.11
C CYS A 62 4.96 -26.15 -6.86
N LYS A 63 3.95 -25.78 -7.65
CA LYS A 63 3.65 -24.35 -7.76
C LYS A 63 3.31 -23.91 -6.34
N ILE A 64 4.21 -23.18 -5.67
CA ILE A 64 3.86 -22.47 -4.44
C ILE A 64 2.63 -21.66 -4.81
N ARG A 65 1.47 -22.03 -4.25
CA ARG A 65 0.29 -21.15 -4.32
C ARG A 65 0.64 -19.96 -3.45
N ASP A 66 1.26 -18.95 -4.06
CA ASP A 66 1.46 -17.68 -3.40
C ASP A 66 0.08 -17.14 -3.03
N ASP A 67 -0.14 -17.02 -1.74
CA ASP A 67 -1.37 -16.46 -1.19
C ASP A 67 -1.32 -14.91 -1.19
N GLY A 68 -0.42 -14.32 -2.00
CA GLY A 68 -0.16 -12.90 -2.13
C GLY A 68 0.90 -12.39 -1.16
N SER A 69 1.30 -13.16 -0.14
CA SER A 69 2.30 -12.72 0.84
C SER A 69 3.68 -12.55 0.24
N LEU A 70 4.08 -13.40 -0.71
CA LEU A 70 5.38 -13.29 -1.38
C LEU A 70 5.41 -12.19 -2.44
N ASN A 71 4.25 -11.69 -2.86
CA ASN A 71 4.12 -10.60 -3.83
C ASN A 71 3.95 -9.21 -3.21
N PHE A 72 3.84 -9.12 -1.88
CA PHE A 72 3.76 -7.82 -1.19
C PHE A 72 5.03 -6.98 -1.44
N PRO A 73 4.91 -5.71 -1.89
CA PRO A 73 6.05 -4.84 -2.13
C PRO A 73 6.74 -4.42 -0.82
N ASP A 74 8.05 -4.19 -0.86
CA ASP A 74 8.74 -3.50 0.23
C ASP A 74 8.42 -2.00 0.18
N LEU A 75 7.67 -1.53 1.18
CA LEU A 75 7.22 -0.14 1.32
C LEU A 75 7.91 0.60 2.48
N THR A 76 8.95 0.02 3.07
CA THR A 76 9.61 0.56 4.28
C THR A 76 10.21 1.96 4.10
N LYS A 77 10.56 2.33 2.86
CA LYS A 77 11.13 3.63 2.50
C LYS A 77 10.12 4.57 1.82
N HIS A 78 8.84 4.21 1.79
CA HIS A 78 7.83 4.94 1.02
C HIS A 78 7.06 5.94 1.88
N ASN A 79 6.85 7.13 1.33
CA ASN A 79 6.09 8.24 1.92
C ASN A 79 4.97 8.71 0.98
N ASN A 80 3.94 7.87 0.82
CA ASN A 80 2.75 8.18 0.03
C ASN A 80 1.50 7.48 0.62
N TRP A 81 0.30 7.92 0.22
CA TRP A 81 -0.94 7.40 0.78
C TRP A 81 -1.18 5.93 0.45
N MET A 82 -0.86 5.48 -0.77
CA MET A 82 -0.91 4.06 -1.14
C MET A 82 -0.12 3.21 -0.14
N ALA A 83 1.15 3.57 0.13
CA ALA A 83 2.02 2.81 1.01
C ALA A 83 1.53 2.78 2.47
N LYS A 84 0.84 3.85 2.90
CA LYS A 84 0.24 3.92 4.24
C LYS A 84 -1.02 3.08 4.38
N CYS A 85 -1.81 2.95 3.31
CA CYS A 85 -3.09 2.23 3.33
C CYS A 85 -2.95 0.75 2.99
N LEU A 86 -1.96 0.38 2.18
CA LEU A 86 -1.77 -0.98 1.71
C LEU A 86 -1.03 -1.83 2.76
N THR A 87 -1.78 -2.67 3.49
CA THR A 87 -1.21 -3.63 4.44
C THR A 87 -0.98 -5.00 3.77
N PRO A 88 -0.10 -5.86 4.32
CA PRO A 88 0.09 -7.22 3.81
C PRO A 88 -1.21 -8.03 3.76
N ASP A 89 -2.06 -7.93 4.79
CA ASP A 89 -3.35 -8.63 4.84
C ASP A 89 -4.34 -8.10 3.79
N LEU A 90 -4.36 -6.77 3.59
CA LEU A 90 -5.20 -6.15 2.57
C LEU A 90 -4.73 -6.54 1.16
N TYR A 91 -3.43 -6.49 0.89
CA TYR A 91 -2.88 -6.92 -0.38
C TYR A 91 -3.19 -8.39 -0.65
N LYS A 92 -2.99 -9.28 0.33
CA LYS A 92 -3.37 -10.69 0.25
C LYS A 92 -4.83 -10.91 -0.10
N LYS A 93 -5.74 -10.10 0.46
CA LYS A 93 -7.17 -10.12 0.12
C LYS A 93 -7.42 -9.73 -1.34
N LEU A 94 -6.70 -8.72 -1.85
CA LEU A 94 -6.94 -8.12 -3.15
C LEU A 94 -6.12 -8.72 -4.31
N TYR A 95 -5.01 -9.41 -4.01
CA TYR A 95 -3.99 -9.86 -4.97
C TYR A 95 -4.55 -10.69 -6.14
N SER A 96 -5.52 -11.56 -5.84
CA SER A 96 -6.12 -12.43 -6.86
C SER A 96 -7.26 -11.78 -7.66
N LEU A 97 -7.71 -10.59 -7.27
CA LEU A 97 -8.84 -9.91 -7.90
C LEU A 97 -8.41 -9.20 -9.19
N LYS A 98 -9.32 -9.19 -10.18
CA LYS A 98 -9.16 -8.48 -11.44
C LYS A 98 -10.47 -7.79 -11.83
N THR A 99 -10.37 -6.60 -12.40
CA THR A 99 -11.52 -5.94 -13.02
C THR A 99 -11.96 -6.69 -14.29
N PRO A 100 -13.15 -6.40 -14.86
CA PRO A 100 -13.57 -6.98 -16.14
C PRO A 100 -12.59 -6.75 -17.30
N ASN A 101 -11.80 -5.65 -17.26
CA ASN A 101 -10.76 -5.37 -18.25
C ASN A 101 -9.40 -5.97 -17.89
N GLY A 102 -9.31 -6.68 -16.77
CA GLY A 102 -8.11 -7.39 -16.33
C GLY A 102 -7.15 -6.58 -15.48
N VAL A 103 -7.53 -5.37 -15.03
CA VAL A 103 -6.71 -4.53 -14.14
C VAL A 103 -6.60 -5.21 -12.76
N THR A 104 -5.39 -5.26 -12.22
CA THR A 104 -5.05 -5.91 -10.94
C THR A 104 -4.69 -4.90 -9.84
N ILE A 105 -4.47 -5.36 -8.61
CA ILE A 105 -3.96 -4.50 -7.53
C ILE A 105 -2.53 -4.00 -7.83
N ASP A 106 -1.68 -4.83 -8.45
CA ASP A 106 -0.30 -4.44 -8.79
C ASP A 106 -0.26 -3.35 -9.85
N ASP A 107 -1.13 -3.47 -10.84
CA ASP A 107 -1.35 -2.47 -11.88
C ASP A 107 -1.67 -1.08 -11.29
N ILE A 108 -2.55 -1.00 -10.29
CA ILE A 108 -2.98 0.28 -9.72
C ILE A 108 -1.97 0.89 -8.74
N ILE A 109 -1.09 0.09 -8.13
CA ILE A 109 -0.08 0.57 -7.16
C ILE A 109 1.32 0.76 -7.75
N GLN A 110 1.60 0.25 -8.97
CA GLN A 110 2.96 0.22 -9.53
C GLN A 110 3.64 1.58 -9.52
N THR A 111 2.90 2.65 -9.83
CA THR A 111 3.43 4.02 -9.78
C THR A 111 3.98 4.39 -8.39
N GLY A 112 3.30 4.02 -7.31
CA GLY A 112 3.78 4.29 -5.96
C GLY A 112 4.84 3.30 -5.48
N VAL A 113 4.84 2.06 -5.97
CA VAL A 113 5.90 1.08 -5.66
C VAL A 113 7.23 1.54 -6.26
N ASP A 114 7.25 1.97 -7.52
CA ASP A 114 8.45 2.44 -8.21
C ASP A 114 8.92 3.83 -7.74
N ASN A 115 8.01 4.61 -7.13
CA ASN A 115 8.25 5.98 -6.70
C ASN A 115 7.92 6.13 -5.20
N PRO A 116 8.94 6.07 -4.31
CA PRO A 116 8.75 6.11 -2.87
C PRO A 116 7.94 7.32 -2.37
N GLY A 117 7.91 8.41 -3.11
CA GLY A 117 7.24 9.65 -2.72
C GLY A 117 8.22 10.68 -2.18
N HIS A 118 7.72 11.89 -1.91
CA HIS A 118 8.55 12.99 -1.44
C HIS A 118 8.63 12.98 0.09
N PRO A 119 9.79 13.21 0.72
CA PRO A 119 9.93 13.09 2.19
C PRO A 119 9.05 14.05 2.99
N PHE A 120 8.65 15.18 2.40
CA PHE A 120 7.88 16.22 3.10
C PHE A 120 6.40 16.28 2.70
N ILE A 121 5.97 15.54 1.66
CA ILE A 121 4.62 15.64 1.11
C ILE A 121 4.10 14.23 0.78
N TYR A 122 2.93 13.88 1.30
CA TYR A 122 2.25 12.63 0.96
C TYR A 122 1.63 12.73 -0.44
N THR A 123 2.29 12.11 -1.42
CA THR A 123 1.70 11.86 -2.75
C THR A 123 0.66 10.74 -2.66
N VAL A 124 -0.12 10.52 -3.72
CA VAL A 124 -1.15 9.47 -3.74
C VAL A 124 -0.53 8.08 -3.83
N GLY A 125 0.31 7.83 -4.85
CA GLY A 125 0.99 6.54 -5.04
C GLY A 125 0.16 5.45 -5.73
N CYS A 126 -1.04 5.75 -6.23
CA CYS A 126 -1.85 4.81 -7.02
C CYS A 126 -2.70 5.53 -8.09
N VAL A 127 -3.13 4.77 -9.09
CA VAL A 127 -4.02 5.19 -10.19
C VAL A 127 -5.06 4.12 -10.48
N ALA A 128 -6.27 4.48 -10.90
CA ALA A 128 -7.27 3.53 -11.37
C ALA A 128 -7.07 3.21 -12.86
N GLY A 129 -7.29 1.95 -13.25
CA GLY A 129 -7.16 1.52 -14.64
C GLY A 129 -8.46 1.51 -15.43
N ASP A 130 -9.58 1.40 -14.76
CA ASP A 130 -10.93 1.52 -15.31
C ASP A 130 -11.89 2.03 -14.23
N GLU A 131 -13.15 2.24 -14.59
CA GLU A 131 -14.17 2.71 -13.64
C GLU A 131 -14.38 1.69 -12.51
N GLU A 132 -14.36 0.39 -12.84
CA GLU A 132 -14.53 -0.73 -11.93
C GLU A 132 -13.37 -0.90 -10.94
N SER A 133 -12.19 -0.32 -11.21
CA SER A 133 -11.06 -0.36 -10.28
C SER A 133 -11.44 0.17 -8.89
N TYR A 134 -12.26 1.22 -8.84
CA TYR A 134 -12.71 1.81 -7.58
C TYR A 134 -13.71 0.95 -6.81
N SER A 135 -14.41 0.02 -7.47
CA SER A 135 -15.34 -0.91 -6.79
C SER A 135 -14.70 -2.27 -6.49
N VAL A 136 -13.89 -2.80 -7.40
CA VAL A 136 -13.18 -4.09 -7.22
C VAL A 136 -12.11 -3.98 -6.13
N PHE A 137 -11.43 -2.84 -6.04
CA PHE A 137 -10.39 -2.58 -5.04
C PHE A 137 -10.85 -1.52 -4.02
N SER A 138 -12.15 -1.43 -3.73
CA SER A 138 -12.72 -0.41 -2.84
C SER A 138 -12.10 -0.43 -1.44
N ASP A 139 -11.83 -1.61 -0.88
CA ASP A 139 -11.18 -1.72 0.45
C ASP A 139 -9.82 -1.02 0.52
N PHE A 140 -9.13 -0.85 -0.63
CA PHE A 140 -7.90 -0.09 -0.73
C PHE A 140 -8.14 1.36 -1.17
N PHE A 141 -8.94 1.60 -2.21
CA PHE A 141 -9.18 2.95 -2.71
C PHE A 141 -9.93 3.83 -1.70
N ASP A 142 -10.90 3.29 -0.97
CA ASP A 142 -11.68 4.05 0.02
C ASP A 142 -10.76 4.59 1.12
N GLU A 143 -9.79 3.81 1.59
CA GLU A 143 -8.80 4.25 2.58
C GLU A 143 -7.87 5.35 2.03
N VAL A 144 -7.40 5.19 0.78
CA VAL A 144 -6.60 6.21 0.11
C VAL A 144 -7.40 7.50 -0.09
N ILE A 145 -8.66 7.38 -0.52
CA ILE A 145 -9.59 8.51 -0.75
C ILE A 145 -9.87 9.23 0.56
N TYR A 146 -10.21 8.48 1.61
CA TYR A 146 -10.46 9.00 2.95
C TYR A 146 -9.28 9.85 3.42
N HIS A 147 -8.06 9.33 3.35
CA HIS A 147 -6.89 10.09 3.78
C HIS A 147 -6.53 11.26 2.86
N ARG A 148 -6.61 11.07 1.54
CA ARG A 148 -6.26 12.10 0.56
C ARG A 148 -7.25 13.26 0.54
N HIS A 149 -8.54 13.00 0.79
CA HIS A 149 -9.64 13.96 0.71
C HIS A 149 -10.21 14.31 2.09
N ASN A 150 -9.33 14.41 3.09
CA ASN A 150 -9.65 14.99 4.40
C ASN A 150 -10.86 14.32 5.10
N GLY A 151 -10.86 13.00 5.12
CA GLY A 151 -11.89 12.21 5.80
C GLY A 151 -13.13 11.93 4.97
N TYR A 152 -13.03 11.90 3.63
CA TYR A 152 -14.17 11.59 2.77
C TYR A 152 -14.58 10.12 2.93
N GLU A 153 -15.55 9.88 3.81
CA GLU A 153 -16.05 8.55 4.17
C GLU A 153 -16.59 7.78 2.96
N LYS A 154 -16.39 6.45 2.92
CA LYS A 154 -16.89 5.57 1.85
C LYS A 154 -18.41 5.59 1.62
N THR A 155 -19.18 6.15 2.57
CA THR A 155 -20.63 6.33 2.47
C THR A 155 -21.04 7.76 2.13
N ALA A 156 -20.09 8.69 2.01
CA ALA A 156 -20.37 10.08 1.65
C ALA A 156 -20.92 10.15 0.22
N ILE A 157 -21.75 11.14 -0.07
CA ILE A 157 -22.26 11.39 -1.42
C ILE A 157 -21.66 12.70 -1.92
N HIS A 158 -21.15 12.69 -3.15
CA HIS A 158 -20.49 13.87 -3.70
C HIS A 158 -21.52 14.85 -4.26
N PRO A 159 -21.63 16.08 -3.75
CA PRO A 159 -22.51 17.08 -4.33
C PRO A 159 -21.93 17.60 -5.65
N THR A 160 -22.75 17.69 -6.70
CA THR A 160 -22.38 18.30 -8.00
C THR A 160 -23.25 19.54 -8.24
N ASP A 161 -22.63 20.67 -8.57
CA ASP A 161 -23.34 21.91 -8.91
C ASP A 161 -22.55 22.71 -9.95
N LEU A 162 -22.97 22.57 -11.22
CA LEU A 162 -22.46 23.33 -12.36
C LEU A 162 -23.39 24.49 -12.74
N ASN A 163 -24.11 25.10 -11.79
CA ASN A 163 -24.90 26.30 -12.03
C ASN A 163 -24.10 27.59 -11.72
N PRO A 164 -23.63 28.34 -12.73
CA PRO A 164 -22.84 29.54 -12.48
C PRO A 164 -23.63 30.67 -11.80
N ASP A 165 -24.97 30.65 -11.84
CA ASP A 165 -25.79 31.66 -11.16
C ASP A 165 -25.74 31.55 -9.63
N ASN A 166 -25.29 30.41 -9.10
CA ASN A 166 -25.09 30.20 -7.68
C ASN A 166 -23.75 30.80 -7.18
N LEU A 167 -22.87 31.26 -8.08
CA LEU A 167 -21.63 31.92 -7.70
C LEU A 167 -21.87 33.39 -7.36
N ILE A 168 -21.41 33.81 -6.18
CA ILE A 168 -21.54 35.17 -5.67
C ILE A 168 -20.18 35.88 -5.76
N GLY A 169 -20.13 37.08 -6.33
CA GLY A 169 -18.90 37.87 -6.45
C GLY A 169 -18.03 37.48 -7.65
N GLY A 170 -16.72 37.79 -7.59
CA GLY A 170 -15.75 37.37 -8.60
C GLY A 170 -15.87 38.01 -9.99
N LYS A 171 -16.71 39.05 -10.16
CA LYS A 171 -16.88 39.76 -11.45
C LYS A 171 -15.78 40.78 -11.73
N ASN A 172 -15.26 41.41 -10.67
CA ASN A 172 -14.36 42.55 -10.74
C ASN A 172 -13.23 42.43 -9.71
N LEU A 173 -12.56 41.26 -9.64
CA LEU A 173 -11.37 41.14 -8.79
C LEU A 173 -10.31 42.15 -9.29
N ASP A 174 -9.63 42.80 -8.34
CA ASP A 174 -8.81 43.97 -8.64
C ASP A 174 -7.67 43.63 -9.63
N PRO A 175 -7.66 44.23 -10.84
CA PRO A 175 -6.70 43.88 -11.90
C PRO A 175 -5.26 44.32 -11.56
N LYS A 176 -5.05 45.14 -10.52
CA LYS A 176 -3.70 45.43 -10.00
C LYS A 176 -3.04 44.18 -9.41
N TYR A 177 -3.84 43.30 -8.80
CA TYR A 177 -3.34 42.11 -8.10
C TYR A 177 -3.66 40.82 -8.87
N VAL A 178 -4.79 40.77 -9.57
CA VAL A 178 -5.22 39.58 -10.32
C VAL A 178 -4.82 39.67 -11.79
N LEU A 179 -3.90 38.79 -12.19
CA LEU A 179 -3.37 38.74 -13.56
C LEU A 179 -4.26 37.91 -14.49
N SER A 180 -4.80 36.79 -13.99
CA SER A 180 -5.67 35.90 -14.77
C SER A 180 -6.49 34.96 -13.89
N CYS A 181 -7.65 34.55 -14.39
CA CYS A 181 -8.53 33.55 -13.79
C CYS A 181 -8.59 32.30 -14.68
N ARG A 182 -8.60 31.12 -14.07
CA ARG A 182 -8.69 29.84 -14.78
C ARG A 182 -9.48 28.80 -14.00
N VAL A 183 -10.34 28.06 -14.70
CA VAL A 183 -11.06 26.89 -14.17
C VAL A 183 -10.80 25.71 -15.09
N ARG A 184 -10.40 24.58 -14.54
CA ARG A 184 -10.22 23.33 -15.30
C ARG A 184 -10.83 22.13 -14.59
N THR A 185 -11.19 21.10 -15.34
CA THR A 185 -11.54 19.79 -14.78
C THR A 185 -11.17 18.63 -15.71
N GLY A 186 -10.95 17.44 -15.15
CA GLY A 186 -10.86 16.19 -15.90
C GLY A 186 -12.24 15.54 -16.11
N ARG A 187 -12.44 14.83 -17.23
CA ARG A 187 -13.59 13.93 -17.44
C ARG A 187 -13.18 12.69 -18.23
N SER A 188 -13.70 11.53 -17.81
CA SER A 188 -13.47 10.23 -18.47
C SER A 188 -14.76 9.67 -19.05
N ILE A 189 -14.65 8.92 -20.15
CA ILE A 189 -15.79 8.39 -20.93
C ILE A 189 -16.15 7.00 -20.41
N ARG A 190 -17.41 6.79 -20.04
CA ARG A 190 -17.90 5.51 -19.49
C ARG A 190 -17.75 4.35 -20.47
N GLY A 191 -17.35 3.20 -19.95
CA GLY A 191 -17.22 1.94 -20.68
C GLY A 191 -15.95 1.81 -21.52
N LEU A 192 -14.95 2.65 -21.27
CA LEU A 192 -13.60 2.57 -21.83
C LEU A 192 -12.61 2.59 -20.66
N ALA A 193 -11.51 1.84 -20.74
CA ALA A 193 -10.48 1.90 -19.71
C ALA A 193 -9.86 3.31 -19.61
N LEU A 194 -9.41 3.68 -18.41
CA LEU A 194 -8.74 4.95 -18.14
C LEU A 194 -7.37 5.00 -18.84
N PRO A 195 -6.76 6.18 -19.04
CA PRO A 195 -5.48 6.34 -19.75
C PRO A 195 -4.35 5.36 -19.37
N PRO A 196 -4.12 4.98 -18.09
CA PRO A 196 -3.03 4.07 -17.79
C PRO A 196 -3.27 2.64 -18.28
N PHE A 197 -4.48 2.28 -18.71
CA PHE A 197 -4.84 0.91 -19.11
C PHE A 197 -5.62 0.84 -20.42
N CYS A 198 -6.01 1.97 -20.99
CA CYS A 198 -6.65 2.01 -22.31
C CYS A 198 -5.74 1.38 -23.39
N SER A 199 -6.36 0.56 -24.22
CA SER A 199 -5.77 0.09 -25.47
C SER A 199 -5.69 1.24 -26.50
N ARG A 200 -4.86 1.07 -27.55
CA ARG A 200 -4.78 2.02 -28.67
C ARG A 200 -6.16 2.28 -29.30
N ALA A 201 -6.96 1.23 -29.50
CA ALA A 201 -8.32 1.36 -30.02
C ALA A 201 -9.25 2.14 -29.10
N GLU A 202 -9.24 1.86 -27.80
CA GLU A 202 -10.06 2.62 -26.84
C GLU A 202 -9.64 4.09 -26.83
N ARG A 203 -8.33 4.37 -26.88
CA ARG A 203 -7.81 5.73 -26.92
C ARG A 203 -8.24 6.50 -28.18
N ARG A 204 -8.13 5.87 -29.36
CA ARG A 204 -8.67 6.37 -30.63
C ARG A 204 -10.17 6.58 -30.57
N THR A 205 -10.88 5.70 -29.85
CA THR A 205 -12.33 5.83 -29.62
C THR A 205 -12.65 7.05 -28.76
N VAL A 206 -11.88 7.28 -27.69
CA VAL A 206 -12.01 8.48 -26.86
C VAL A 206 -11.82 9.74 -27.70
N GLU A 207 -10.76 9.81 -28.50
CA GLU A 207 -10.52 10.93 -29.41
C GLU A 207 -11.71 11.13 -30.36
N THR A 208 -12.18 10.06 -31.01
CA THR A 208 -13.33 10.10 -31.93
C THR A 208 -14.59 10.64 -31.25
N ILE A 209 -14.89 10.16 -30.04
CA ILE A 209 -16.07 10.59 -29.26
C ILE A 209 -15.96 12.07 -28.90
N LEU A 210 -14.81 12.50 -28.39
CA LEU A 210 -14.58 13.89 -28.00
C LEU A 210 -14.59 14.82 -29.22
N MET A 211 -14.01 14.40 -30.34
CA MET A 211 -14.04 15.15 -31.60
C MET A 211 -15.43 15.30 -32.18
N GLY A 212 -16.21 14.22 -32.21
CA GLY A 212 -17.61 14.27 -32.62
C GLY A 212 -18.46 15.19 -31.74
N ALA A 213 -18.07 15.41 -30.48
CA ALA A 213 -18.74 16.33 -29.56
C ALA A 213 -18.26 17.78 -29.68
N LEU A 214 -16.95 17.99 -29.79
CA LEU A 214 -16.31 19.30 -29.84
C LEU A 214 -16.52 20.01 -31.18
N GLN A 215 -16.56 19.27 -32.29
CA GLN A 215 -16.85 19.84 -33.62
C GLN A 215 -18.29 20.36 -33.76
N LYS A 216 -19.23 19.83 -32.95
CA LYS A 216 -20.62 20.31 -32.89
C LYS A 216 -20.80 21.57 -32.04
N LEU A 217 -19.74 22.06 -31.37
CA LEU A 217 -19.83 23.30 -30.60
C LEU A 217 -19.98 24.50 -31.54
N ASP A 218 -20.89 25.40 -31.16
CA ASP A 218 -21.32 26.55 -31.95
C ASP A 218 -21.06 27.89 -31.23
N GLY A 219 -21.26 28.99 -31.98
CA GLY A 219 -21.07 30.35 -31.48
C GLY A 219 -19.68 30.58 -30.90
N LYS A 220 -19.60 31.16 -29.69
CA LYS A 220 -18.34 31.42 -28.98
C LYS A 220 -17.54 30.18 -28.59
N PHE A 221 -18.14 28.99 -28.69
CA PHE A 221 -17.47 27.71 -28.43
C PHE A 221 -17.03 27.00 -29.71
N GLN A 222 -17.19 27.60 -30.89
CA GLN A 222 -16.62 27.03 -32.11
C GLN A 222 -15.09 27.09 -32.06
N GLY A 223 -14.42 25.99 -32.45
CA GLY A 223 -12.97 25.85 -32.31
C GLY A 223 -12.33 24.91 -33.32
N LYS A 224 -11.01 24.73 -33.18
CA LYS A 224 -10.17 23.85 -34.01
C LYS A 224 -9.47 22.82 -33.12
N TYR A 225 -9.36 21.60 -33.63
CA TYR A 225 -8.54 20.54 -33.02
C TYR A 225 -7.17 20.46 -33.69
N TYR A 226 -6.17 20.16 -32.89
CA TYR A 226 -4.78 20.01 -33.25
C TYR A 226 -4.31 18.66 -32.69
N PRO A 227 -4.27 17.59 -33.50
CA PRO A 227 -3.68 16.34 -33.05
C PRO A 227 -2.19 16.58 -32.77
N LEU A 228 -1.66 15.94 -31.72
CA LEU A 228 -0.22 15.95 -31.43
C LEU A 228 0.54 15.15 -32.48
N ASP A 229 -0.05 14.06 -32.98
CA ASP A 229 0.54 13.33 -34.08
C ASP A 229 0.47 14.12 -35.38
N GLY A 230 1.59 14.19 -36.08
CA GLY A 230 1.74 14.97 -37.32
C GLY A 230 1.60 16.50 -37.16
N MET A 231 1.63 17.04 -35.93
CA MET A 231 1.58 18.50 -35.71
C MET A 231 2.74 19.20 -36.42
N SER A 232 2.43 20.32 -37.10
CA SER A 232 3.47 21.16 -37.71
C SER A 232 4.24 21.96 -36.66
N GLU A 233 5.52 22.28 -36.92
CA GLU A 233 6.32 23.12 -36.01
C GLU A 233 5.68 24.50 -35.79
N GLU A 234 5.00 25.05 -36.80
CA GLU A 234 4.28 26.33 -36.67
C GLU A 234 3.11 26.23 -35.68
N ASP A 235 2.25 25.22 -35.83
CA ASP A 235 1.13 25.00 -34.90
C ASP A 235 1.65 24.66 -33.49
N GLN A 236 2.74 23.89 -33.39
CA GLN A 236 3.37 23.54 -32.12
C GLN A 236 3.90 24.78 -31.40
N ASN A 237 4.70 25.62 -32.08
CA ASN A 237 5.24 26.85 -31.50
C ASN A 237 4.11 27.80 -31.07
N LYS A 238 3.05 27.90 -31.87
CA LYS A 238 1.88 28.70 -31.51
C LYS A 238 1.18 28.20 -30.25
N LEU A 239 1.02 26.89 -30.10
CA LEU A 239 0.43 26.28 -28.89
C LEU A 239 1.36 26.40 -27.67
N ILE A 240 2.69 26.46 -27.86
CA ILE A 240 3.66 26.77 -26.81
C ILE A 240 3.49 28.22 -26.36
N ASP A 241 3.46 29.16 -27.30
CA ASP A 241 3.31 30.60 -27.05
C ASP A 241 1.97 30.93 -26.37
N ASP A 242 0.90 30.21 -26.73
CA ASP A 242 -0.40 30.32 -26.08
C ASP A 242 -0.47 29.60 -24.71
N HIS A 243 0.59 28.87 -24.31
CA HIS A 243 0.65 28.01 -23.14
C HIS A 243 -0.44 26.91 -23.12
N PHE A 244 -0.77 26.37 -24.30
CA PHE A 244 -1.78 25.32 -24.51
C PHE A 244 -1.19 23.94 -24.74
N LEU A 245 0.06 23.85 -25.22
CA LEU A 245 0.72 22.57 -25.48
C LEU A 245 0.97 21.79 -24.18
N PHE A 246 0.76 20.48 -24.23
CA PHE A 246 1.23 19.54 -23.21
C PHE A 246 2.19 18.53 -23.85
N ASP A 247 3.24 18.17 -23.11
CA ASP A 247 4.34 17.34 -23.61
C ASP A 247 4.21 15.87 -23.21
N LYS A 248 5.06 15.02 -23.80
CA LYS A 248 5.18 13.61 -23.42
C LYS A 248 5.45 13.52 -21.92
N PRO A 249 4.72 12.68 -21.16
CA PRO A 249 5.03 12.46 -19.76
C PRO A 249 6.46 11.90 -19.60
N VAL A 250 7.33 12.64 -18.91
CA VAL A 250 8.70 12.24 -18.57
C VAL A 250 8.89 12.00 -17.07
N SER A 251 7.90 12.37 -16.26
CA SER A 251 7.94 12.15 -14.81
C SER A 251 7.89 10.65 -14.50
N PRO A 252 8.79 10.12 -13.67
CA PRO A 252 8.77 8.74 -13.21
C PRO A 252 7.41 8.27 -12.68
N LEU A 253 6.65 9.15 -12.01
CA LEU A 253 5.29 8.86 -11.54
C LEU A 253 4.34 8.53 -12.69
N LEU A 254 4.34 9.36 -13.74
CA LEU A 254 3.44 9.21 -14.88
C LEU A 254 3.90 8.07 -15.80
N THR A 255 5.20 7.90 -15.99
CA THR A 255 5.75 6.80 -16.81
C THR A 255 5.52 5.45 -16.16
N SER A 256 5.73 5.29 -14.84
CA SER A 256 5.43 4.05 -14.11
C SER A 256 3.93 3.76 -14.03
N ALA A 257 3.07 4.78 -14.16
CA ALA A 257 1.63 4.57 -14.31
C ALA A 257 1.22 4.15 -15.72
N GLY A 258 2.12 4.19 -16.73
CA GLY A 258 1.78 3.88 -18.12
C GLY A 258 1.17 5.05 -18.92
N MET A 259 1.23 6.29 -18.41
CA MET A 259 0.69 7.48 -19.11
C MET A 259 1.40 7.78 -20.44
N ALA A 260 2.68 7.40 -20.56
CA ALA A 260 3.49 7.66 -21.73
C ALA A 260 3.30 6.63 -22.87
N ARG A 261 2.50 5.57 -22.65
CA ARG A 261 2.32 4.50 -23.64
C ARG A 261 1.72 5.03 -24.95
N ASP A 262 2.27 4.53 -26.05
CA ASP A 262 1.87 4.82 -27.42
C ASP A 262 1.91 6.32 -27.78
N TRP A 263 2.73 7.14 -27.10
CA TRP A 263 2.77 8.58 -27.36
C TRP A 263 3.28 8.91 -28.78
N PRO A 264 2.67 9.85 -29.54
CA PRO A 264 1.52 10.71 -29.20
C PRO A 264 0.15 10.24 -29.73
N ASP A 265 -0.03 8.95 -30.05
CA ASP A 265 -1.23 8.39 -30.72
C ASP A 265 -2.54 8.83 -30.05
N SER A 266 -3.44 9.43 -30.84
CA SER A 266 -4.75 9.95 -30.40
C SER A 266 -4.73 10.92 -29.23
N ARG A 267 -3.65 11.71 -29.09
CA ARG A 267 -3.59 12.87 -28.19
C ARG A 267 -3.71 14.14 -29.00
N GLY A 268 -4.30 15.17 -28.40
CA GLY A 268 -4.42 16.45 -29.07
C GLY A 268 -5.09 17.52 -28.23
N ILE A 269 -5.18 18.69 -28.86
CA ILE A 269 -5.61 19.92 -28.21
C ILE A 269 -6.72 20.53 -29.06
N TRP A 270 -7.87 20.79 -28.45
CA TRP A 270 -8.93 21.58 -29.06
C TRP A 270 -9.04 22.92 -28.35
N HIS A 271 -9.18 24.03 -29.07
CA HIS A 271 -9.52 25.30 -28.44
C HIS A 271 -10.48 26.12 -29.32
N ASN A 272 -11.28 26.98 -28.68
CA ASN A 272 -12.16 27.90 -29.38
C ASN A 272 -11.38 29.06 -30.04
N LYS A 273 -12.04 29.79 -30.95
CA LYS A 273 -11.43 30.92 -31.68
C LYS A 273 -10.87 32.00 -30.75
N ASP A 274 -11.57 32.28 -29.65
CA ASP A 274 -11.17 33.30 -28.68
C ASP A 274 -10.07 32.84 -27.71
N LYS A 275 -9.60 31.59 -27.84
CA LYS A 275 -8.55 30.99 -26.98
C LYS A 275 -8.84 31.10 -25.48
N ASN A 276 -10.11 31.05 -25.09
CA ASN A 276 -10.57 31.19 -23.70
C ASN A 276 -11.35 29.97 -23.21
N PHE A 277 -11.52 28.94 -24.07
CA PHE A 277 -12.05 27.63 -23.76
C PHE A 277 -11.25 26.55 -24.55
N LEU A 278 -10.68 25.60 -23.84
CA LEU A 278 -9.66 24.65 -24.30
C LEU A 278 -9.99 23.25 -23.76
N VAL A 279 -9.69 22.20 -24.54
CA VAL A 279 -9.82 20.80 -24.12
C VAL A 279 -8.57 20.04 -24.53
N TRP A 280 -7.86 19.46 -23.58
CA TRP A 280 -6.85 18.44 -23.86
C TRP A 280 -7.50 17.08 -23.97
N VAL A 281 -7.03 16.26 -24.90
CA VAL A 281 -7.56 14.94 -25.21
C VAL A 281 -6.49 13.88 -24.92
N ASN A 282 -6.84 12.86 -24.13
CA ASN A 282 -6.01 11.69 -23.79
C ASN A 282 -4.66 11.99 -23.10
N GLU A 283 -4.62 12.98 -22.21
CA GLU A 283 -3.45 13.29 -21.37
C GLU A 283 -3.44 12.39 -20.12
N GLU A 284 -3.70 12.93 -18.92
CA GLU A 284 -3.79 12.15 -17.67
C GLU A 284 -5.18 11.48 -17.51
N ASP A 285 -6.20 12.10 -18.10
CA ASP A 285 -7.59 11.67 -18.17
C ASP A 285 -8.03 11.71 -19.66
N HIS A 286 -9.20 11.16 -20.01
CA HIS A 286 -9.67 11.20 -21.41
C HIS A 286 -9.83 12.62 -21.93
N SER A 287 -10.28 13.53 -21.07
CA SER A 287 -10.37 14.95 -21.40
C SER A 287 -10.02 15.84 -20.22
N ARG A 288 -9.43 16.99 -20.50
CA ARG A 288 -9.22 18.06 -19.53
C ARG A 288 -9.78 19.37 -20.09
N VAL A 289 -10.95 19.75 -19.60
CA VAL A 289 -11.71 20.92 -20.06
C VAL A 289 -11.29 22.14 -19.25
N ILE A 290 -10.97 23.23 -19.92
CA ILE A 290 -10.33 24.42 -19.36
C ILE A 290 -11.06 25.66 -19.87
N SER A 291 -11.35 26.61 -18.97
CA SER A 291 -11.80 27.96 -19.28
C SER A 291 -10.85 28.93 -18.60
N MET A 292 -10.42 29.97 -19.30
CA MET A 292 -9.45 30.94 -18.77
C MET A 292 -9.58 32.29 -19.45
N GLU A 293 -9.22 33.35 -18.74
CA GLU A 293 -9.00 34.69 -19.32
C GLU A 293 -8.05 35.51 -18.44
N THR A 294 -7.45 36.53 -19.04
CA THR A 294 -6.68 37.56 -18.33
C THR A 294 -7.60 38.47 -17.52
N GLY A 295 -7.12 38.99 -16.39
CA GLY A 295 -7.89 39.85 -15.49
C GLY A 295 -8.71 39.09 -14.46
N GLY A 296 -9.53 39.84 -13.71
CA GLY A 296 -10.17 39.40 -12.47
C GLY A 296 -11.62 38.95 -12.54
N ASN A 297 -12.12 38.48 -13.69
CA ASN A 297 -13.53 38.09 -13.84
C ASN A 297 -13.73 36.57 -13.77
N MET A 298 -13.50 36.00 -12.59
CA MET A 298 -13.72 34.58 -12.31
C MET A 298 -15.17 34.14 -12.62
N ALA A 299 -16.16 35.01 -12.42
CA ALA A 299 -17.55 34.71 -12.72
C ALA A 299 -17.80 34.45 -14.22
N ALA A 300 -17.22 35.25 -15.11
CA ALA A 300 -17.31 35.02 -16.55
C ALA A 300 -16.57 33.75 -16.98
N VAL A 301 -15.38 33.50 -16.42
CA VAL A 301 -14.62 32.26 -16.64
C VAL A 301 -15.43 31.03 -16.24
N PHE A 302 -16.02 31.04 -15.04
CA PHE A 302 -16.80 29.93 -14.53
C PHE A 302 -18.12 29.72 -15.29
N ASN A 303 -18.81 30.80 -15.66
CA ASN A 303 -20.00 30.70 -16.52
C ASN A 303 -19.66 30.09 -17.89
N ARG A 304 -18.57 30.52 -18.52
CA ARG A 304 -18.09 29.95 -19.78
C ARG A 304 -17.72 28.47 -19.60
N PHE A 305 -17.03 28.13 -18.51
CA PHE A 305 -16.69 26.75 -18.16
C PHE A 305 -17.93 25.86 -18.05
N CYS A 306 -18.90 26.23 -17.20
CA CYS A 306 -20.12 25.46 -16.99
C CYS A 306 -20.95 25.32 -18.27
N THR A 307 -21.10 26.41 -19.04
CA THR A 307 -21.84 26.39 -20.30
C THR A 307 -21.15 25.49 -21.34
N GLY A 308 -19.83 25.64 -21.50
CA GLY A 308 -19.05 24.86 -22.46
C GLY A 308 -19.04 23.37 -22.10
N LEU A 309 -18.79 23.05 -20.82
CA LEU A 309 -18.78 21.68 -20.32
C LEU A 309 -20.14 20.98 -20.50
N LYS A 310 -21.25 21.66 -20.17
CA LYS A 310 -22.61 21.13 -20.40
C LYS A 310 -22.89 20.87 -21.87
N LYS A 311 -22.42 21.73 -22.79
CA LYS A 311 -22.54 21.51 -24.24
C LYS A 311 -21.73 20.28 -24.70
N VAL A 312 -20.49 20.14 -24.23
CA VAL A 312 -19.65 18.98 -24.54
C VAL A 312 -20.33 17.70 -24.04
N GLU A 313 -20.79 17.67 -22.79
CA GLU A 313 -21.48 16.51 -22.22
C GLU A 313 -22.78 16.18 -22.95
N ALA A 314 -23.59 17.18 -23.31
CA ALA A 314 -24.80 16.99 -24.08
C ALA A 314 -24.52 16.37 -25.46
N ASN A 315 -23.47 16.83 -26.14
CA ASN A 315 -23.09 16.29 -27.45
C ASN A 315 -22.55 14.84 -27.35
N ILE A 316 -21.85 14.50 -26.27
CA ILE A 316 -21.43 13.12 -25.97
C ILE A 316 -22.66 12.23 -25.72
N LYS A 317 -23.63 12.71 -24.93
CA LYS A 317 -24.91 12.03 -24.66
C LYS A 317 -25.73 11.78 -25.91
N GLN A 318 -25.80 12.74 -26.83
CA GLN A 318 -26.47 12.57 -28.12
C GLN A 318 -25.86 11.45 -28.98
N ASN A 319 -24.58 11.12 -28.77
CA ASN A 319 -23.90 10.02 -29.46
C ASN A 319 -23.97 8.69 -28.67
N GLY A 320 -24.86 8.58 -27.68
CA GLY A 320 -25.06 7.36 -26.90
C GLY A 320 -23.94 7.03 -25.91
N ARG A 321 -23.15 8.03 -25.51
CA ARG A 321 -22.04 7.90 -24.56
C ARG A 321 -22.26 8.82 -23.36
N GLU A 322 -21.53 8.62 -22.28
CA GLU A 322 -21.60 9.48 -21.10
C GLU A 322 -20.25 9.55 -20.39
N PHE A 323 -20.09 10.52 -19.50
CA PHE A 323 -18.93 10.55 -18.62
C PHE A 323 -19.07 9.52 -17.49
N MET A 324 -17.94 9.00 -17.02
CA MET A 324 -17.87 8.18 -15.81
C MET A 324 -18.29 9.03 -14.61
N TRP A 325 -19.27 8.55 -13.86
CA TRP A 325 -19.82 9.25 -12.70
C TRP A 325 -20.37 8.24 -11.70
N ASN A 326 -20.12 8.49 -10.43
CA ASN A 326 -20.57 7.67 -9.32
C ASN A 326 -21.13 8.61 -8.23
N GLU A 327 -22.19 8.20 -7.55
CA GLU A 327 -22.84 9.04 -6.53
C GLU A 327 -21.92 9.34 -5.34
N HIS A 328 -21.12 8.36 -4.91
CA HIS A 328 -20.10 8.53 -3.88
C HIS A 328 -18.88 9.30 -4.39
N LEU A 329 -18.36 8.99 -5.59
CA LEU A 329 -17.08 9.54 -6.05
C LEU A 329 -17.17 10.78 -6.95
N GLY A 330 -18.37 11.22 -7.32
CA GLY A 330 -18.56 12.23 -8.36
C GLY A 330 -18.06 11.74 -9.72
N TYR A 331 -17.40 12.62 -10.48
CA TYR A 331 -16.77 12.22 -11.74
C TYR A 331 -15.52 11.39 -11.48
N VAL A 332 -15.47 10.21 -12.11
CA VAL A 332 -14.38 9.24 -11.92
C VAL A 332 -13.22 9.58 -12.85
N LEU A 333 -12.01 9.65 -12.29
CA LEU A 333 -10.78 10.03 -12.97
C LEU A 333 -9.63 9.09 -12.58
N THR A 334 -8.54 9.18 -13.35
CA THR A 334 -7.39 8.29 -13.23
C THR A 334 -6.77 8.31 -11.83
N CYS A 335 -6.42 9.50 -11.35
CA CYS A 335 -5.82 9.65 -10.03
C CYS A 335 -6.92 9.86 -8.98
N PRO A 336 -6.91 9.12 -7.85
CA PRO A 336 -7.86 9.33 -6.76
C PRO A 336 -7.91 10.79 -6.27
N SER A 337 -6.80 11.52 -6.36
CA SER A 337 -6.78 12.95 -5.98
C SER A 337 -7.63 13.85 -6.86
N ASN A 338 -8.02 13.41 -8.06
CA ASN A 338 -8.85 14.19 -8.99
C ASN A 338 -10.33 13.79 -8.93
N LEU A 339 -10.75 12.84 -8.09
CA LEU A 339 -12.16 12.47 -7.96
C LEU A 339 -13.06 13.64 -7.52
N GLY A 340 -14.37 13.47 -7.67
CA GLY A 340 -15.40 14.43 -7.30
C GLY A 340 -15.68 15.40 -8.44
N THR A 341 -15.35 16.66 -8.24
CA THR A 341 -15.50 17.68 -9.26
C THR A 341 -14.44 17.56 -10.35
N GLY A 342 -13.28 16.98 -10.03
CA GLY A 342 -12.03 17.07 -10.80
C GLY A 342 -11.51 18.50 -10.97
N LEU A 343 -12.13 19.46 -10.28
CA LEU A 343 -11.99 20.87 -10.59
C LEU A 343 -10.75 21.47 -9.92
N ARG A 344 -10.04 22.27 -10.70
CA ARG A 344 -9.06 23.23 -10.21
C ARG A 344 -9.40 24.60 -10.76
N ALA A 345 -10.00 25.43 -9.92
CA ALA A 345 -10.15 26.86 -10.12
C ALA A 345 -8.99 27.58 -9.45
N GLY A 346 -8.36 28.48 -10.17
CA GLY A 346 -7.21 29.23 -9.70
C GLY A 346 -7.13 30.63 -10.26
N VAL A 347 -6.43 31.48 -9.52
CA VAL A 347 -6.17 32.88 -9.84
C VAL A 347 -4.67 33.12 -9.74
N HIS A 348 -4.06 33.69 -10.78
CA HIS A 348 -2.72 34.24 -10.68
C HIS A 348 -2.81 35.57 -9.93
N LEU A 349 -2.36 35.55 -8.68
CA LEU A 349 -2.49 36.64 -7.72
C LEU A 349 -1.11 37.16 -7.30
N LYS A 350 -0.91 38.47 -7.40
CA LYS A 350 0.30 39.17 -6.98
C LYS A 350 0.12 39.81 -5.62
N VAL A 351 0.77 39.26 -4.59
CA VAL A 351 0.70 39.69 -3.18
C VAL A 351 2.09 39.68 -2.52
N PRO A 352 3.01 40.57 -2.96
CA PRO A 352 4.42 40.55 -2.57
C PRO A 352 4.70 40.89 -1.10
N LEU A 353 3.79 41.58 -0.40
CA LEU A 353 3.94 41.89 1.02
C LEU A 353 3.36 40.78 1.89
N LEU A 354 2.11 40.39 1.64
CA LEU A 354 1.38 39.40 2.42
C LEU A 354 2.07 38.04 2.38
N SER A 355 2.60 37.65 1.22
CA SER A 355 3.31 36.38 1.05
C SER A 355 4.58 36.24 1.89
N LYS A 356 5.14 37.35 2.39
CA LYS A 356 6.30 37.36 3.30
C LYS A 356 5.91 37.30 4.77
N THR A 357 4.62 37.36 5.09
CA THR A 357 4.12 37.30 6.46
C THR A 357 3.96 35.87 6.95
N LYS A 358 4.05 35.66 8.26
CA LYS A 358 3.79 34.35 8.90
C LYS A 358 2.33 33.87 8.76
N TYR A 359 1.41 34.76 8.38
CA TYR A 359 -0.03 34.48 8.34
C TYR A 359 -0.51 33.91 7.00
N PHE A 360 0.28 34.06 5.92
CA PHE A 360 -0.16 33.74 4.55
C PHE A 360 -0.69 32.31 4.41
N ASP A 361 0.06 31.33 4.93
CA ASP A 361 -0.34 29.92 4.86
C ASP A 361 -1.55 29.60 5.74
N SER A 362 -1.69 30.28 6.88
CA SER A 362 -2.86 30.12 7.75
C SER A 362 -4.14 30.67 7.10
N ILE A 363 -4.04 31.76 6.36
CA ILE A 363 -5.17 32.32 5.59
C ILE A 363 -5.57 31.36 4.48
N LEU A 364 -4.60 30.87 3.69
CA LEU A 364 -4.87 29.89 2.63
C LEU A 364 -5.54 28.63 3.19
N ALA A 365 -5.02 28.09 4.31
CA ALA A 365 -5.62 26.94 4.98
C ALA A 365 -7.06 27.22 5.45
N ALA A 366 -7.35 28.41 5.97
CA ALA A 366 -8.68 28.78 6.46
C ALA A 366 -9.74 28.81 5.35
N TYR A 367 -9.35 29.20 4.13
CA TYR A 367 -10.21 29.20 2.93
C TYR A 367 -10.12 27.90 2.11
N ARG A 368 -9.41 26.87 2.57
CA ARG A 368 -9.18 25.62 1.82
C ARG A 368 -8.53 25.89 0.45
N LEU A 369 -7.53 26.76 0.42
CA LEU A 369 -6.75 27.12 -0.75
C LEU A 369 -5.33 26.58 -0.68
N GLN A 370 -4.70 26.47 -1.84
CA GLN A 370 -3.30 26.12 -2.01
C GLN A 370 -2.60 27.12 -2.93
N LYS A 371 -1.30 27.31 -2.73
CA LYS A 371 -0.43 28.16 -3.57
C LYS A 371 0.56 27.33 -4.37
N ARG A 372 0.87 27.78 -5.58
CA ARG A 372 2.01 27.32 -6.42
C ARG A 372 2.70 28.52 -7.06
N GLY A 373 3.96 28.37 -7.46
CA GLY A 373 4.54 29.31 -8.41
C GLY A 373 3.85 29.22 -9.77
N THR A 374 4.06 30.21 -10.61
CA THR A 374 3.36 30.35 -11.90
C THR A 374 3.77 29.31 -12.95
N GLY A 375 4.86 28.55 -12.73
CA GLY A 375 5.34 27.52 -13.65
C GLY A 375 5.03 26.07 -13.24
N GLY A 376 4.34 25.82 -12.12
CA GLY A 376 3.98 24.45 -11.68
C GLY A 376 4.19 24.17 -10.19
N VAL A 377 4.04 22.88 -9.82
CA VAL A 377 3.99 22.37 -8.43
C VAL A 377 5.23 22.78 -7.61
N ASP A 378 6.40 22.86 -8.25
CA ASP A 378 7.70 23.09 -7.58
C ASP A 378 8.38 24.39 -8.00
N THR A 379 7.66 25.28 -8.70
CA THR A 379 8.22 26.58 -9.10
C THR A 379 8.14 27.58 -7.95
N MET A 380 9.27 28.21 -7.63
CA MET A 380 9.31 29.30 -6.65
C MET A 380 8.71 30.56 -7.26
N SER A 381 7.90 31.28 -6.47
CA SER A 381 7.50 32.64 -6.82
C SER A 381 8.71 33.57 -6.67
N THR A 382 9.03 34.33 -7.71
CA THR A 382 10.19 35.23 -7.73
C THR A 382 9.83 36.68 -7.37
N ASP A 383 8.56 37.08 -7.54
CA ASP A 383 8.11 38.46 -7.36
C ASP A 383 6.85 38.61 -6.49
N GLY A 384 6.44 37.55 -5.80
CA GLY A 384 5.22 37.53 -4.98
C GLY A 384 3.95 37.18 -5.75
N THR A 385 4.07 36.70 -7.00
CA THR A 385 2.97 36.16 -7.80
C THR A 385 2.79 34.66 -7.53
N PHE A 386 1.56 34.24 -7.25
CA PHE A 386 1.20 32.85 -6.96
C PHE A 386 -0.04 32.41 -7.75
N ASP A 387 -0.10 31.14 -8.14
CA ASP A 387 -1.33 30.47 -8.53
C ASP A 387 -2.07 30.00 -7.27
N ILE A 388 -3.07 30.77 -6.87
CA ILE A 388 -3.94 30.48 -5.72
C ILE A 388 -5.15 29.71 -6.21
N SER A 389 -5.32 28.48 -5.74
CA SER A 389 -6.36 27.56 -6.23
C SER A 389 -7.04 26.77 -5.12
N ASN A 390 -8.21 26.20 -5.40
CA ASN A 390 -8.90 25.32 -4.45
C ASN A 390 -8.05 24.10 -4.07
N LEU A 391 -8.10 23.72 -2.79
CA LEU A 391 -7.50 22.50 -2.27
C LEU A 391 -8.43 21.30 -2.50
N ASP A 392 -9.71 21.48 -2.22
CA ASP A 392 -10.75 20.44 -2.25
C ASP A 392 -11.21 20.09 -3.66
N ARG A 393 -11.52 18.82 -3.87
CA ARG A 393 -12.10 18.29 -5.13
C ARG A 393 -13.28 17.36 -4.87
N LEU A 394 -13.25 16.65 -3.74
CA LEU A 394 -14.29 15.73 -3.29
C LEU A 394 -15.00 16.31 -2.05
N GLY A 395 -16.26 15.92 -1.83
CA GLY A 395 -17.11 16.44 -0.73
C GLY A 395 -17.68 17.86 -0.86
N THR A 396 -17.31 18.63 -1.87
CA THR A 396 -17.87 19.97 -2.16
C THR A 396 -18.13 20.13 -3.65
N SER A 397 -19.16 20.89 -4.03
CA SER A 397 -19.54 21.09 -5.43
C SER A 397 -18.60 22.06 -6.17
N GLU A 398 -18.70 22.10 -7.50
CA GLU A 398 -17.92 23.02 -8.34
C GLU A 398 -18.12 24.49 -7.95
N VAL A 399 -19.37 24.91 -7.75
CA VAL A 399 -19.69 26.27 -7.28
C VAL A 399 -19.04 26.55 -5.93
N GLN A 400 -19.13 25.64 -4.96
CA GLN A 400 -18.54 25.83 -3.62
C GLN A 400 -17.02 25.98 -3.70
N GLN A 401 -16.35 25.18 -4.52
CA GLN A 401 -14.90 25.25 -4.70
C GLN A 401 -14.47 26.56 -5.37
N VAL A 402 -15.20 27.05 -6.37
CA VAL A 402 -14.93 28.34 -7.02
C VAL A 402 -15.25 29.50 -6.07
N GLN A 403 -16.31 29.41 -5.28
CA GLN A 403 -16.68 30.41 -4.28
C GLN A 403 -15.58 30.57 -3.21
N ALA A 404 -14.98 29.46 -2.78
CA ALA A 404 -13.85 29.50 -1.84
C ALA A 404 -12.65 30.27 -2.41
N VAL A 405 -12.36 30.08 -3.70
CA VAL A 405 -11.30 30.83 -4.41
C VAL A 405 -11.63 32.31 -4.49
N VAL A 406 -12.85 32.67 -4.89
CA VAL A 406 -13.30 34.08 -4.97
C VAL A 406 -13.15 34.76 -3.60
N ASN A 407 -13.73 34.18 -2.55
CA ASN A 407 -13.73 34.76 -1.20
C ASN A 407 -12.31 34.88 -0.64
N GLY A 408 -11.47 33.86 -0.84
CA GLY A 408 -10.10 33.88 -0.36
C GLY A 408 -9.25 34.90 -1.10
N VAL A 409 -9.40 35.01 -2.43
CA VAL A 409 -8.66 36.00 -3.23
C VAL A 409 -9.06 37.42 -2.85
N GLU A 410 -10.34 37.71 -2.67
CA GLU A 410 -10.81 39.03 -2.21
C GLU A 410 -10.18 39.40 -0.85
N CYS A 411 -10.18 38.46 0.10
CA CYS A 411 -9.54 38.62 1.40
C CYS A 411 -8.03 38.88 1.29
N LEU A 412 -7.31 38.10 0.47
CA LEU A 412 -5.86 38.29 0.26
C LEU A 412 -5.55 39.67 -0.33
N ILE A 413 -6.36 40.15 -1.27
CA ILE A 413 -6.22 41.49 -1.87
C ILE A 413 -6.46 42.58 -0.82
N GLU A 414 -7.48 42.45 0.02
CA GLU A 414 -7.76 43.41 1.09
C GLU A 414 -6.61 43.52 2.10
N LEU A 415 -6.01 42.38 2.46
CA LEU A 415 -4.87 42.33 3.37
C LEU A 415 -3.59 42.88 2.73
N GLU A 416 -3.34 42.59 1.45
CA GLU A 416 -2.22 43.18 0.70
C GLU A 416 -2.35 44.71 0.63
N LYS A 417 -3.55 45.22 0.32
CA LYS A 417 -3.83 46.67 0.31
C LYS A 417 -3.58 47.32 1.68
N ALA A 418 -3.92 46.63 2.77
CA ALA A 418 -3.67 47.12 4.12
C ALA A 418 -2.15 47.20 4.41
N LEU A 419 -1.39 46.18 4.02
CA LEU A 419 0.07 46.18 4.15
C LEU A 419 0.73 47.28 3.31
N GLU A 420 0.26 47.51 2.08
CA GLU A 420 0.74 48.61 1.22
C GLU A 420 0.51 49.99 1.86
N GLN A 421 -0.50 50.13 2.71
CA GLN A 421 -0.81 51.34 3.47
C GLN A 421 -0.09 51.42 4.83
N GLY A 422 0.74 50.43 5.16
CA GLY A 422 1.46 50.36 6.45
C GLY A 422 0.55 50.02 7.64
N VAL A 423 -0.63 49.44 7.40
CA VAL A 423 -1.58 49.05 8.45
C VAL A 423 -1.24 47.67 8.98
N ASP A 424 -1.23 47.50 10.31
CA ASP A 424 -1.12 46.18 10.94
C ASP A 424 -2.36 45.32 10.63
N ILE A 425 -2.11 44.11 10.16
CA ILE A 425 -3.14 43.19 9.67
C ILE A 425 -3.52 42.11 10.69
N GLU A 426 -2.86 41.98 11.83
CA GLU A 426 -3.06 40.83 12.74
C GLU A 426 -4.54 40.66 13.16
N ASN A 427 -5.21 41.73 13.58
CA ASN A 427 -6.64 41.69 13.93
C ASN A 427 -7.54 41.40 12.72
N ARG A 428 -7.17 41.89 11.53
CA ARG A 428 -7.92 41.64 10.29
C ARG A 428 -7.76 40.19 9.83
N VAL A 429 -6.57 39.61 10.01
CA VAL A 429 -6.30 38.19 9.76
C VAL A 429 -7.11 37.32 10.70
N MET A 430 -7.13 37.63 12.00
CA MET A 430 -7.93 36.88 12.97
C MET A 430 -9.43 36.99 12.65
N SER A 431 -9.91 38.18 12.31
CA SER A 431 -11.28 38.35 11.82
C SER A 431 -11.52 37.56 10.54
N ALA A 432 -10.64 37.61 9.53
CA ALA A 432 -10.81 36.87 8.29
C ALA A 432 -10.79 35.34 8.49
N ILE A 433 -9.99 34.82 9.42
CA ILE A 433 -9.98 33.41 9.80
C ILE A 433 -11.28 33.05 10.54
N LEU A 434 -11.83 33.95 11.36
CA LEU A 434 -13.10 33.75 12.05
C LEU A 434 -14.30 33.92 11.11
N THR A 435 -14.26 34.85 10.16
CA THR A 435 -15.30 35.12 9.16
C THR A 435 -15.28 34.07 8.05
N SER A 436 -14.13 33.53 7.64
CA SER A 436 -14.09 32.33 6.80
C SER A 436 -14.61 31.09 7.54
N LYS A 437 -14.59 31.10 8.88
CA LYS A 437 -15.31 30.17 9.74
C LYS A 437 -16.79 30.54 9.99
N SER A 438 -17.21 31.81 9.80
CA SER A 438 -18.59 32.29 10.08
C SER A 438 -19.46 32.57 8.83
N CYS A 439 -18.88 32.72 7.64
CA CYS A 439 -19.58 32.56 6.35
C CYS A 439 -20.09 31.11 6.18
N ARG A 440 -19.62 30.22 7.06
CA ARG A 440 -20.28 28.98 7.45
C ARG A 440 -21.23 29.27 8.61
N ASN A 441 -22.32 30.01 8.38
CA ASN A 441 -23.50 29.85 9.23
C ASN A 441 -24.13 28.51 8.85
N SER A 442 -23.44 27.47 9.27
CA SER A 442 -24.02 26.18 9.54
C SER A 442 -23.75 25.92 11.02
N PRO A 443 -24.70 25.33 11.75
CA PRO A 443 -24.49 24.75 13.09
C PRO A 443 -23.22 23.89 13.25
N MET A 444 -22.55 23.58 12.14
CA MET A 444 -21.24 22.94 11.97
C MET A 444 -20.03 23.61 12.62
N ALA A 445 -20.05 24.88 13.03
CA ALA A 445 -18.82 25.54 13.53
C ALA A 445 -18.28 24.95 14.84
N ASN A 446 -19.17 24.43 15.70
CA ASN A 446 -18.83 23.68 16.91
C ASN A 446 -19.04 22.16 16.73
N PHE A 447 -19.52 21.71 15.57
CA PHE A 447 -19.64 20.28 15.30
C PHE A 447 -18.23 19.65 15.30
N PRO A 448 -17.98 18.61 16.11
CA PRO A 448 -16.66 18.02 16.18
C PRO A 448 -16.28 17.39 14.85
N ASP A 449 -15.01 17.51 14.46
CA ASP A 449 -14.46 16.74 13.35
C ASP A 449 -14.35 15.28 13.77
N LEU A 450 -15.38 14.50 13.42
CA LEU A 450 -15.47 13.08 13.71
C LEU A 450 -14.92 12.20 12.58
N SER A 451 -14.25 12.80 11.58
CA SER A 451 -13.76 12.04 10.42
C SER A 451 -12.84 10.90 10.84
N LYS A 452 -12.01 11.09 11.89
CA LYS A 452 -11.05 10.07 12.37
C LYS A 452 -11.64 9.11 13.40
N HIS A 453 -12.95 9.15 13.64
CA HIS A 453 -13.56 8.53 14.82
C HIS A 453 -14.33 7.24 14.50
N SER A 454 -13.77 6.11 14.93
CA SER A 454 -14.38 4.78 14.87
C SER A 454 -15.20 4.48 16.14
N ASN A 455 -16.35 5.15 16.29
CA ASN A 455 -17.31 4.88 17.37
C ASN A 455 -18.77 5.11 16.95
N TRP A 456 -19.73 4.49 17.64
CA TRP A 456 -21.16 4.56 17.28
C TRP A 456 -21.74 5.96 17.36
N MET A 457 -21.32 6.78 18.33
CA MET A 457 -21.69 8.19 18.45
C MET A 457 -21.30 8.94 17.18
N ALA A 458 -20.07 8.79 16.69
CA ALA A 458 -19.63 9.42 15.45
C ALA A 458 -20.44 8.97 14.23
N LYS A 459 -20.90 7.72 14.21
CA LYS A 459 -21.80 7.20 13.17
C LYS A 459 -23.25 7.68 13.27
N CYS A 460 -23.64 8.32 14.37
CA CYS A 460 -25.03 8.69 14.66
C CYS A 460 -25.21 10.19 14.88
N LEU A 461 -24.19 10.90 15.34
CA LEU A 461 -24.20 12.34 15.51
C LEU A 461 -24.09 12.98 14.13
N THR A 462 -25.21 13.46 13.61
CA THR A 462 -25.21 14.26 12.39
C THR A 462 -25.12 15.75 12.72
N PRO A 463 -24.68 16.60 11.78
CA PRO A 463 -24.73 18.04 11.93
C PRO A 463 -26.12 18.56 12.32
N GLU A 464 -27.19 17.96 11.81
CA GLU A 464 -28.58 18.32 12.11
C GLU A 464 -28.94 17.96 13.56
N VAL A 465 -28.53 16.78 14.04
CA VAL A 465 -28.72 16.37 15.43
C VAL A 465 -27.93 17.31 16.34
N TYR A 466 -26.66 17.57 16.05
CA TYR A 466 -25.85 18.49 16.85
C TYR A 466 -26.41 19.92 16.87
N ALA A 467 -26.84 20.43 15.70
CA ALA A 467 -27.47 21.73 15.55
C ALA A 467 -28.67 21.92 16.47
N LYS A 468 -29.49 20.87 16.56
CA LYS A 468 -30.69 20.83 17.38
C LYS A 468 -30.37 20.95 18.88
N TYR A 469 -29.22 20.44 19.33
CA TYR A 469 -28.89 20.29 20.75
C TYR A 469 -27.72 21.15 21.26
N GLN A 470 -26.97 21.86 20.42
CA GLN A 470 -25.80 22.69 20.83
C GLN A 470 -26.10 23.78 21.88
N GLY A 471 -27.38 24.10 22.13
CA GLY A 471 -27.83 25.00 23.20
C GLY A 471 -28.73 24.36 24.26
N VAL A 472 -28.98 23.05 24.17
CA VAL A 472 -29.91 22.31 25.05
C VAL A 472 -29.16 21.71 26.23
N LYS A 473 -29.80 21.71 27.41
CA LYS A 473 -29.28 21.15 28.65
C LYS A 473 -30.32 20.25 29.30
N THR A 474 -29.88 19.19 29.95
CA THR A 474 -30.72 18.40 30.88
C THR A 474 -31.07 19.24 32.13
N PRO A 475 -32.02 18.81 32.98
CA PRO A 475 -32.34 19.51 34.22
C PRO A 475 -31.15 19.70 35.17
N SER A 476 -30.18 18.77 35.19
CA SER A 476 -28.95 18.90 35.97
C SER A 476 -27.89 19.80 35.32
N GLY A 477 -28.12 20.24 34.08
CA GLY A 477 -27.23 21.12 33.31
C GLY A 477 -26.28 20.42 32.34
N PHE A 478 -26.42 19.11 32.09
CA PHE A 478 -25.57 18.35 31.17
C PHE A 478 -25.90 18.67 29.71
N THR A 479 -24.88 18.82 28.85
CA THR A 479 -24.97 19.32 27.46
C THR A 479 -24.62 18.25 26.43
N ILE A 480 -24.99 18.48 25.17
CA ILE A 480 -24.62 17.59 24.05
C ILE A 480 -23.09 17.47 23.87
N ASP A 481 -22.32 18.54 24.08
CA ASP A 481 -20.86 18.50 23.99
C ASP A 481 -20.26 17.57 25.05
N GLN A 482 -20.83 17.59 26.27
CA GLN A 482 -20.40 16.68 27.34
C GLN A 482 -20.80 15.22 27.08
N VAL A 483 -21.96 15.00 26.43
CA VAL A 483 -22.38 13.66 25.99
C VAL A 483 -21.36 13.06 25.04
N ILE A 484 -20.85 13.85 24.09
CA ILE A 484 -19.99 13.37 23.00
C ILE A 484 -18.49 13.50 23.29
N GLN A 485 -18.08 14.27 24.31
CA GLN A 485 -16.67 14.62 24.55
C GLN A 485 -15.74 13.40 24.62
N THR A 486 -16.18 12.33 25.28
CA THR A 486 -15.38 11.09 25.34
C THR A 486 -15.13 10.51 23.96
N GLY A 487 -16.11 10.52 23.06
CA GLY A 487 -15.93 10.12 21.68
C GLY A 487 -15.07 11.12 20.93
N VAL A 488 -15.33 12.44 21.05
CA VAL A 488 -14.55 13.48 20.35
C VAL A 488 -13.06 13.44 20.70
N ASP A 489 -12.70 13.25 21.96
CA ASP A 489 -11.30 13.16 22.37
C ASP A 489 -10.66 11.83 22.01
N ASN A 490 -11.49 10.79 21.83
CA ASN A 490 -11.03 9.42 21.62
C ASN A 490 -11.59 8.87 20.31
N PRO A 491 -10.80 8.96 19.21
CA PRO A 491 -11.20 8.50 17.88
C PRO A 491 -11.50 7.00 17.75
N GLY A 492 -11.59 6.24 18.84
CA GLY A 492 -11.86 4.82 18.81
C GLY A 492 -10.64 3.99 18.45
N HIS A 493 -10.78 2.67 18.56
CA HIS A 493 -9.73 1.71 18.26
C HIS A 493 -9.99 1.10 16.86
N PRO A 494 -8.99 0.91 16.00
CA PRO A 494 -9.20 0.44 14.62
C PRO A 494 -9.93 -0.90 14.54
N PHE A 495 -9.80 -1.73 15.57
CA PHE A 495 -10.33 -3.10 15.60
C PHE A 495 -11.62 -3.25 16.43
N ILE A 496 -12.06 -2.22 17.17
CA ILE A 496 -13.21 -2.30 18.08
C ILE A 496 -14.09 -1.06 17.95
N MET A 497 -15.34 -1.25 17.53
CA MET A 497 -16.35 -0.19 17.45
C MET A 497 -16.83 0.21 18.87
N THR A 498 -16.28 1.29 19.42
CA THR A 498 -16.67 1.80 20.74
C THR A 498 -17.98 2.60 20.66
N VAL A 499 -18.55 2.99 21.80
CA VAL A 499 -19.81 3.76 21.81
C VAL A 499 -19.57 5.24 21.51
N GLY A 500 -18.63 5.90 22.18
CA GLY A 500 -18.27 7.30 21.91
C GLY A 500 -19.19 8.36 22.53
N CYS A 501 -20.23 7.97 23.27
CA CYS A 501 -21.01 8.90 24.11
C CYS A 501 -21.30 8.33 25.49
N VAL A 502 -21.57 9.23 26.44
CA VAL A 502 -21.94 8.92 27.82
C VAL A 502 -23.10 9.80 28.29
N ALA A 503 -23.90 9.28 29.22
CA ALA A 503 -24.95 10.04 29.90
C ALA A 503 -24.40 10.71 31.17
N GLY A 504 -24.92 11.91 31.48
CA GLY A 504 -24.60 12.66 32.70
C GLY A 504 -25.62 12.48 33.82
N ASP A 505 -26.86 12.15 33.46
CA ASP A 505 -28.00 11.93 34.35
C ASP A 505 -29.01 10.98 33.67
N GLU A 506 -30.08 10.61 34.38
CA GLU A 506 -31.12 9.71 33.85
C GLU A 506 -31.82 10.34 32.64
N GLU A 507 -32.07 11.65 32.70
CA GLU A 507 -32.76 12.46 31.70
C GLU A 507 -31.95 12.67 30.41
N SER A 508 -30.65 12.39 30.41
CA SER A 508 -29.78 12.48 29.23
C SER A 508 -30.29 11.64 28.06
N TYR A 509 -30.80 10.42 28.36
CA TYR A 509 -31.31 9.50 27.34
C TYR A 509 -32.61 10.00 26.70
N GLU A 510 -33.43 10.76 27.43
CA GLU A 510 -34.66 11.37 26.89
C GLU A 510 -34.36 12.69 26.19
N THR A 511 -33.53 13.54 26.80
CA THR A 511 -33.21 14.90 26.30
C THR A 511 -32.48 14.83 24.96
N PHE A 512 -31.53 13.90 24.83
CA PHE A 512 -30.71 13.72 23.63
C PHE A 512 -31.07 12.42 22.88
N ALA A 513 -32.34 11.99 22.93
CA ALA A 513 -32.82 10.75 22.33
C ALA A 513 -32.48 10.61 20.83
N ASP A 514 -32.54 11.71 20.06
CA ASP A 514 -32.17 11.70 18.64
C ASP A 514 -30.71 11.30 18.38
N LEU A 515 -29.82 11.38 19.39
CA LEU A 515 -28.47 10.80 19.34
C LEU A 515 -28.43 9.42 20.00
N PHE A 516 -28.98 9.27 21.20
CA PHE A 516 -28.88 8.03 21.96
C PHE A 516 -29.64 6.87 21.31
N ASP A 517 -30.86 7.08 20.79
CA ASP A 517 -31.66 6.01 20.18
C ASP A 517 -30.94 5.39 18.98
N PRO A 518 -30.41 6.16 17.99
CA PRO A 518 -29.65 5.55 16.90
C PRO A 518 -28.36 4.86 17.36
N VAL A 519 -27.68 5.39 18.38
CA VAL A 519 -26.49 4.74 18.97
C VAL A 519 -26.86 3.41 19.61
N ILE A 520 -27.95 3.37 20.37
CA ILE A 520 -28.49 2.18 21.04
C ILE A 520 -28.92 1.15 19.99
N GLU A 521 -29.68 1.57 18.98
CA GLU A 521 -30.15 0.69 17.90
C GLU A 521 -28.97 0.03 17.18
N LYS A 522 -27.95 0.80 16.77
CA LYS A 522 -26.76 0.25 16.11
C LYS A 522 -25.91 -0.63 17.04
N ARG A 523 -25.77 -0.26 18.32
CA ARG A 523 -24.97 -1.03 19.28
C ARG A 523 -25.64 -2.35 19.66
N PHE A 524 -26.97 -2.40 19.71
CA PHE A 524 -27.75 -3.55 20.17
C PHE A 524 -28.56 -4.20 19.05
N ASN A 525 -27.95 -4.38 17.88
CA ASN A 525 -28.47 -5.18 16.76
C ASN A 525 -29.92 -4.83 16.36
N GLY A 526 -30.24 -3.54 16.31
CA GLY A 526 -31.54 -3.06 15.88
C GLY A 526 -32.59 -2.90 16.99
N PHE A 527 -32.19 -2.84 18.28
CA PHE A 527 -33.12 -2.54 19.38
C PHE A 527 -33.68 -1.11 19.22
N LYS A 528 -34.92 -1.01 18.79
CA LYS A 528 -35.56 0.25 18.39
C LYS A 528 -36.07 0.99 19.61
N LYS A 529 -36.24 2.31 19.49
CA LYS A 529 -36.84 3.16 20.53
C LYS A 529 -38.25 2.74 21.02
N THR A 530 -38.93 1.87 20.27
CA THR A 530 -40.25 1.32 20.61
C THR A 530 -40.19 -0.04 21.31
N ASP A 531 -39.02 -0.68 21.32
CA ASP A 531 -38.84 -2.00 21.91
C ASP A 531 -38.77 -1.88 23.43
N MET A 532 -39.22 -2.88 24.16
CA MET A 532 -39.17 -2.86 25.64
C MET A 532 -38.15 -3.87 26.14
N HIS A 533 -37.38 -3.47 27.16
CA HIS A 533 -36.42 -4.36 27.78
C HIS A 533 -37.11 -5.30 28.78
N LYS A 534 -36.64 -6.55 28.84
CA LYS A 534 -37.11 -7.55 29.80
C LYS A 534 -36.11 -7.65 30.95
N THR A 535 -36.58 -7.57 32.19
CA THR A 535 -35.77 -7.84 33.38
C THR A 535 -36.27 -9.10 34.07
N ASP A 536 -35.38 -10.06 34.34
CA ASP A 536 -35.71 -11.30 35.06
C ASP A 536 -34.48 -11.89 35.76
N LEU A 537 -34.40 -11.67 37.07
CA LEU A 537 -33.35 -12.19 37.95
C LEU A 537 -33.70 -13.55 38.56
N SER A 538 -34.70 -14.27 38.03
CA SER A 538 -35.12 -15.57 38.57
C SER A 538 -34.13 -16.69 38.21
N TYR A 539 -33.08 -16.85 39.02
CA TYR A 539 -32.03 -17.86 38.77
C TYR A 539 -32.55 -19.30 38.68
N GLN A 540 -33.72 -19.60 39.25
CA GLN A 540 -34.36 -20.91 39.17
C GLN A 540 -34.80 -21.27 37.75
N LYS A 541 -35.02 -20.27 36.88
CA LYS A 541 -35.37 -20.49 35.47
C LYS A 541 -34.17 -20.91 34.62
N LEU A 542 -32.94 -20.79 35.13
CA LEU A 542 -31.73 -21.24 34.44
C LEU A 542 -31.66 -22.78 34.38
N LYS A 543 -31.55 -23.30 33.16
CA LYS A 543 -31.40 -24.73 32.88
C LYS A 543 -29.93 -25.06 32.65
N GLY A 544 -29.41 -26.06 33.37
CA GLY A 544 -27.99 -26.44 33.33
C GLY A 544 -27.08 -25.44 34.06
N GLY A 545 -25.78 -25.47 33.72
CA GLY A 545 -24.77 -24.57 34.28
C GLY A 545 -24.22 -25.00 35.65
N ASP A 546 -24.80 -26.02 36.27
CA ASP A 546 -24.32 -26.70 37.48
C ASP A 546 -23.40 -27.91 37.16
N ASN A 547 -23.31 -28.28 35.89
CA ASN A 547 -22.63 -29.48 35.40
C ASN A 547 -21.70 -29.22 34.19
N LEU A 548 -21.22 -27.99 33.99
CA LEU A 548 -20.22 -27.71 32.95
C LEU A 548 -18.92 -28.49 33.25
N ASP A 549 -18.19 -28.88 32.21
CA ASP A 549 -17.03 -29.75 32.36
C ASP A 549 -15.82 -28.98 32.93
N SER A 550 -15.41 -29.33 34.16
CA SER A 550 -14.30 -28.70 34.88
C SER A 550 -12.92 -28.98 34.28
N LYS A 551 -12.79 -29.94 33.34
CA LYS A 551 -11.56 -30.09 32.54
C LYS A 551 -11.33 -28.87 31.64
N TYR A 552 -12.41 -28.25 31.16
CA TYR A 552 -12.35 -27.14 30.21
C TYR A 552 -12.71 -25.80 30.88
N VAL A 553 -13.73 -25.76 31.72
CA VAL A 553 -14.20 -24.54 32.40
C VAL A 553 -13.48 -24.35 33.73
N LEU A 554 -12.66 -23.31 33.82
CA LEU A 554 -11.76 -23.05 34.94
C LEU A 554 -12.37 -22.16 36.03
N SER A 555 -13.20 -21.19 35.63
CA SER A 555 -13.88 -20.28 36.55
C SER A 555 -15.10 -19.65 35.90
N CYS A 556 -16.09 -19.30 36.73
CA CYS A 556 -17.33 -18.65 36.34
C CYS A 556 -17.43 -17.25 36.98
N ARG A 557 -17.91 -16.26 36.22
CA ARG A 557 -18.06 -14.88 36.69
C ARG A 557 -19.27 -14.18 36.06
N VAL A 558 -20.01 -13.45 36.90
CA VAL A 558 -21.16 -12.62 36.51
C VAL A 558 -21.01 -11.25 37.14
N ARG A 559 -21.16 -10.18 36.35
CA ARG A 559 -21.14 -8.81 36.85
C ARG A 559 -22.21 -7.94 36.24
N THR A 560 -22.65 -6.89 36.94
CA THR A 560 -23.47 -5.81 36.35
C THR A 560 -23.21 -4.45 37.01
N GLY A 561 -23.57 -3.37 36.33
CA GLY A 561 -23.61 -2.01 36.87
C GLY A 561 -25.02 -1.62 37.36
N ARG A 562 -25.12 -0.71 38.33
CA ARG A 562 -26.38 -0.04 38.73
C ARG A 562 -26.12 1.42 39.11
N SER A 563 -27.06 2.30 38.78
CA SER A 563 -27.04 3.73 39.13
C SER A 563 -28.26 4.10 39.98
N ILE A 564 -28.09 5.06 40.89
CA ILE A 564 -29.08 5.44 41.91
C ILE A 564 -29.92 6.60 41.37
N ARG A 565 -31.25 6.44 41.37
CA ARG A 565 -32.19 7.45 40.88
C ARG A 565 -32.12 8.74 41.70
N GLY A 566 -32.20 9.88 41.00
CA GLY A 566 -32.18 11.22 41.60
C GLY A 566 -30.77 11.78 41.88
N LEU A 567 -29.71 11.06 41.50
CA LEU A 567 -28.32 11.52 41.58
C LEU A 567 -27.70 11.49 40.18
N SER A 568 -26.92 12.50 39.82
CA SER A 568 -26.23 12.54 38.52
C SER A 568 -25.24 11.37 38.39
N LEU A 569 -25.02 10.87 37.16
CA LEU A 569 -24.08 9.79 36.85
C LEU A 569 -22.61 10.23 37.07
N PRO A 570 -21.64 9.30 37.17
CA PRO A 570 -20.24 9.62 37.50
C PRO A 570 -19.55 10.68 36.62
N THR A 571 -20.00 10.84 35.37
CA THR A 571 -19.51 11.83 34.39
C THR A 571 -19.93 13.25 34.74
N TRP A 572 -20.99 13.44 35.53
CA TRP A 572 -21.56 14.75 35.87
C TRP A 572 -21.75 15.01 37.36
N CYS A 573 -21.73 13.97 38.20
CA CYS A 573 -21.94 14.13 39.64
C CYS A 573 -20.99 15.14 40.29
N THR A 574 -21.57 15.93 41.20
CA THR A 574 -20.86 16.81 42.11
C THR A 574 -20.14 16.00 43.20
N ARG A 575 -19.19 16.62 43.90
CA ARG A 575 -18.52 15.99 45.07
C ARG A 575 -19.52 15.57 46.15
N ALA A 576 -20.59 16.33 46.33
CA ALA A 576 -21.64 16.05 47.30
C ALA A 576 -22.47 14.84 46.88
N GLU A 577 -22.97 14.80 45.65
CA GLU A 577 -23.71 13.65 45.12
C GLU A 577 -22.85 12.39 45.15
N ARG A 578 -21.55 12.49 44.84
CA ARG A 578 -20.66 11.32 44.87
C ARG A 578 -20.48 10.73 46.27
N LYS A 579 -20.33 11.58 47.29
CA LYS A 579 -20.33 11.16 48.70
C LYS A 579 -21.67 10.55 49.09
N GLN A 580 -22.77 11.14 48.63
CA GLN A 580 -24.10 10.60 48.87
C GLN A 580 -24.28 9.20 48.26
N VAL A 581 -23.74 8.94 47.06
CA VAL A 581 -23.71 7.58 46.47
C VAL A 581 -22.94 6.61 47.37
N GLU A 582 -21.75 6.99 47.84
CA GLU A 582 -20.96 6.16 48.76
C GLU A 582 -21.74 5.87 50.04
N GLU A 583 -22.32 6.88 50.67
CA GLU A 583 -23.10 6.74 51.92
C GLU A 583 -24.27 5.77 51.75
N ILE A 584 -25.06 5.93 50.67
CA ILE A 584 -26.21 5.06 50.37
C ILE A 584 -25.75 3.60 50.20
N LEU A 585 -24.72 3.37 49.39
CA LEU A 585 -24.24 2.02 49.10
C LEU A 585 -23.57 1.39 50.32
N VAL A 586 -22.74 2.12 51.05
CA VAL A 586 -22.04 1.60 52.24
C VAL A 586 -23.04 1.24 53.34
N ASN A 587 -24.09 2.04 53.54
CA ASN A 587 -25.16 1.71 54.48
C ASN A 587 -25.87 0.40 54.07
N ALA A 588 -26.31 0.28 52.81
CA ALA A 588 -26.96 -0.93 52.31
C ALA A 588 -26.04 -2.16 52.40
N LEU A 589 -24.78 -2.05 51.98
CA LEU A 589 -23.79 -3.13 52.00
C LEU A 589 -23.39 -3.54 53.43
N GLY A 590 -23.38 -2.59 54.38
CA GLY A 590 -23.12 -2.86 55.80
C GLY A 590 -24.21 -3.68 56.48
N ARG A 591 -25.44 -3.67 55.94
CA ARG A 591 -26.59 -4.42 56.44
C ARG A 591 -26.72 -5.83 55.82
N LEU A 592 -25.88 -6.19 54.86
CA LEU A 592 -25.85 -7.54 54.29
C LEU A 592 -25.41 -8.57 55.35
N SER A 593 -26.09 -9.72 55.37
CA SER A 593 -25.88 -10.77 56.38
C SER A 593 -25.64 -12.15 55.76
N GLY A 594 -25.37 -13.15 56.60
CA GLY A 594 -25.12 -14.53 56.15
C GLY A 594 -23.92 -14.65 55.19
N ASN A 595 -24.11 -15.37 54.08
CA ASN A 595 -23.08 -15.57 53.05
C ASN A 595 -22.69 -14.28 52.31
N LEU A 596 -23.45 -13.20 52.48
CA LEU A 596 -23.19 -11.89 51.90
C LEU A 596 -22.64 -10.89 52.92
N LYS A 597 -22.34 -11.30 54.17
CA LYS A 597 -21.67 -10.41 55.13
C LYS A 597 -20.26 -10.07 54.62
N GLY A 598 -19.88 -8.80 54.68
CA GLY A 598 -18.61 -8.30 54.13
C GLY A 598 -18.08 -7.04 54.80
N LYS A 599 -17.03 -6.47 54.20
CA LYS A 599 -16.36 -5.23 54.65
C LYS A 599 -16.18 -4.28 53.46
N TYR A 600 -16.41 -2.99 53.71
CA TYR A 600 -16.08 -1.90 52.79
C TYR A 600 -14.67 -1.35 53.07
N PHE A 601 -13.96 -1.02 52.01
CA PHE A 601 -12.63 -0.42 52.01
C PHE A 601 -12.69 0.83 51.12
N SER A 602 -12.62 2.01 51.76
CA SER A 602 -12.53 3.27 51.03
C SER A 602 -11.13 3.42 50.44
N LEU A 603 -11.02 3.83 49.17
CA LEU A 603 -9.73 3.99 48.49
C LEU A 603 -8.90 5.12 49.10
N ASP A 604 -9.53 6.20 49.57
CA ASP A 604 -8.86 7.37 50.14
C ASP A 604 -8.28 7.12 51.56
N LYS A 605 -8.78 6.10 52.25
CA LYS A 605 -8.40 5.71 53.62
C LYS A 605 -7.73 4.33 53.67
N MET A 606 -7.49 3.72 52.52
CA MET A 606 -6.93 2.37 52.41
C MET A 606 -5.48 2.37 52.87
N THR A 607 -5.12 1.43 53.74
CA THR A 607 -3.71 1.20 54.09
C THR A 607 -3.00 0.42 52.98
N GLU A 608 -1.67 0.58 52.83
CA GLU A 608 -0.89 -0.18 51.84
C GLU A 608 -1.08 -1.70 51.98
N THR A 609 -1.20 -2.21 53.22
CA THR A 609 -1.46 -3.63 53.47
C THR A 609 -2.83 -4.08 52.95
N GLU A 610 -3.86 -3.26 53.14
CA GLU A 610 -5.20 -3.55 52.59
C GLU A 610 -5.20 -3.45 51.07
N GLN A 611 -4.47 -2.48 50.51
CA GLN A 611 -4.31 -2.31 49.08
C GLN A 611 -3.62 -3.52 48.44
N ASN A 612 -2.46 -3.93 48.95
CA ASN A 612 -1.72 -5.10 48.46
C ASN A 612 -2.57 -6.37 48.53
N LYS A 613 -3.34 -6.55 49.61
CA LYS A 613 -4.26 -7.68 49.72
C LYS A 613 -5.35 -7.67 48.66
N LEU A 614 -5.93 -6.50 48.36
CA LEU A 614 -6.93 -6.37 47.30
C LEU A 614 -6.33 -6.54 45.90
N ILE A 615 -5.06 -6.22 45.70
CA ILE A 615 -4.31 -6.53 44.47
C ILE A 615 -4.14 -8.05 44.33
N ASP A 616 -3.66 -8.72 45.39
CA ASP A 616 -3.45 -10.18 45.42
C ASP A 616 -4.75 -10.96 45.20
N ASP A 617 -5.87 -10.43 45.69
CA ASP A 617 -7.21 -11.00 45.48
C ASP A 617 -7.80 -10.67 44.10
N HIS A 618 -7.13 -9.82 43.30
CA HIS A 618 -7.61 -9.25 42.03
C HIS A 618 -8.92 -8.46 42.18
N PHE A 619 -9.11 -7.78 43.31
CA PHE A 619 -10.31 -7.01 43.67
C PHE A 619 -10.14 -5.51 43.51
N LEU A 620 -8.90 -5.01 43.58
CA LEU A 620 -8.60 -3.59 43.43
C LEU A 620 -8.94 -3.11 42.01
N PHE A 621 -9.54 -1.92 41.92
CA PHE A 621 -9.62 -1.16 40.67
C PHE A 621 -8.80 0.12 40.82
N ASP A 622 -8.08 0.47 39.75
CA ASP A 622 -7.18 1.61 39.74
C ASP A 622 -7.86 2.90 39.28
N LYS A 623 -7.15 4.01 39.48
CA LYS A 623 -7.55 5.30 38.89
C LYS A 623 -7.80 5.12 37.40
N PRO A 624 -8.92 5.61 36.85
CA PRO A 624 -9.11 5.62 35.41
C PRO A 624 -7.95 6.37 34.74
N VAL A 625 -7.12 5.62 34.00
CA VAL A 625 -6.03 6.15 33.16
C VAL A 625 -6.37 6.09 31.69
N SER A 626 -7.43 5.37 31.32
CA SER A 626 -7.91 5.30 29.95
C SER A 626 -8.36 6.68 29.48
N PRO A 627 -7.88 7.15 28.32
CA PRO A 627 -8.36 8.36 27.67
C PRO A 627 -9.89 8.43 27.55
N LEU A 628 -10.56 7.29 27.31
CA LEU A 628 -12.03 7.20 27.25
C LEU A 628 -12.70 7.64 28.56
N LEU A 629 -12.23 7.11 29.69
CA LEU A 629 -12.82 7.38 31.01
C LEU A 629 -12.42 8.76 31.55
N THR A 630 -11.21 9.22 31.24
CA THR A 630 -10.71 10.52 31.69
C THR A 630 -11.39 11.67 30.95
N SER A 631 -11.56 11.59 29.62
CA SER A 631 -12.31 12.57 28.82
C SER A 631 -13.80 12.62 29.17
N ALA A 632 -14.37 11.53 29.67
CA ALA A 632 -15.74 11.49 30.17
C ALA A 632 -15.90 12.15 31.57
N GLY A 633 -14.80 12.60 32.19
CA GLY A 633 -14.82 13.21 33.53
C GLY A 633 -14.91 12.21 34.70
N MET A 634 -14.71 10.92 34.46
CA MET A 634 -14.92 9.86 35.48
C MET A 634 -13.77 9.81 36.51
N ALA A 635 -12.61 10.35 36.16
CA ALA A 635 -11.45 10.49 37.05
C ALA A 635 -11.54 11.69 38.02
N ARG A 636 -12.60 12.51 37.97
CA ARG A 636 -12.72 13.73 38.80
C ARG A 636 -12.68 13.39 40.29
N ASP A 637 -11.89 14.17 41.02
CA ASP A 637 -11.66 14.08 42.47
C ASP A 637 -11.18 12.71 42.96
N TRP A 638 -10.53 11.91 42.10
CA TRP A 638 -9.99 10.61 42.52
C TRP A 638 -8.96 10.72 43.67
N PRO A 639 -8.97 9.84 44.69
CA PRO A 639 -9.86 8.69 44.90
C PRO A 639 -11.11 8.97 45.77
N GLU A 640 -11.48 10.23 46.00
CA GLU A 640 -12.52 10.62 46.97
C GLU A 640 -13.86 9.91 46.71
N ALA A 641 -14.45 9.34 47.76
CA ALA A 641 -15.72 8.61 47.76
C ALA A 641 -15.78 7.39 46.81
N ARG A 642 -14.63 6.76 46.54
CA ARG A 642 -14.53 5.48 45.82
C ARG A 642 -14.10 4.39 46.77
N GLY A 643 -14.58 3.18 46.55
CA GLY A 643 -14.19 2.06 47.39
C GLY A 643 -14.69 0.71 46.92
N ILE A 644 -14.28 -0.29 47.66
CA ILE A 644 -14.50 -1.70 47.36
C ILE A 644 -15.15 -2.34 48.56
N TRP A 645 -16.27 -3.02 48.36
CA TRP A 645 -16.84 -3.92 49.34
C TRP A 645 -16.72 -5.35 48.84
N HIS A 646 -16.34 -6.29 49.69
CA HIS A 646 -16.45 -7.72 49.36
C HIS A 646 -16.95 -8.53 50.54
N ASN A 647 -17.63 -9.64 50.26
CA ASN A 647 -18.07 -10.56 51.30
C ASN A 647 -16.89 -11.34 51.89
N ASN A 648 -17.09 -11.93 53.07
CA ASN A 648 -16.06 -12.68 53.79
C ASN A 648 -15.51 -13.87 52.99
N LYS A 649 -16.33 -14.45 52.10
CA LYS A 649 -15.96 -15.59 51.24
C LYS A 649 -15.23 -15.17 49.95
N LYS A 650 -15.05 -13.87 49.70
CA LYS A 650 -14.37 -13.35 48.50
C LYS A 650 -14.96 -13.90 47.18
N ASN A 651 -16.27 -14.11 47.15
CA ASN A 651 -16.99 -14.63 45.99
C ASN A 651 -18.18 -13.74 45.57
N PHE A 652 -18.33 -12.59 46.25
CA PHE A 652 -19.26 -11.53 45.94
C PHE A 652 -18.63 -10.17 46.30
N LEU A 653 -18.53 -9.28 45.33
CA LEU A 653 -17.72 -8.05 45.33
C LEU A 653 -18.55 -6.89 44.76
N VAL A 654 -18.37 -5.69 45.29
CA VAL A 654 -19.02 -4.46 44.84
C VAL A 654 -17.99 -3.35 44.75
N TRP A 655 -17.86 -2.72 43.58
CA TRP A 655 -17.12 -1.47 43.41
C TRP A 655 -18.09 -0.30 43.48
N VAL A 656 -17.68 0.76 44.19
CA VAL A 656 -18.46 1.97 44.45
C VAL A 656 -17.82 3.14 43.71
N ASN A 657 -18.62 3.89 42.93
CA ASN A 657 -18.22 5.10 42.19
C ASN A 657 -17.07 4.91 41.17
N GLU A 658 -17.03 3.76 40.49
CA GLU A 658 -16.08 3.47 39.41
C GLU A 658 -16.62 3.99 38.07
N GLU A 659 -17.11 3.12 37.18
CA GLU A 659 -17.70 3.51 35.89
C GLU A 659 -19.18 3.93 36.02
N ASP A 660 -19.84 3.32 37.00
CA ASP A 660 -21.23 3.53 37.39
C ASP A 660 -21.25 3.73 38.93
N HIS A 661 -22.40 4.07 39.53
CA HIS A 661 -22.47 4.21 41.00
C HIS A 661 -22.09 2.92 41.71
N MET A 662 -22.52 1.78 41.17
CA MET A 662 -22.24 0.46 41.70
C MET A 662 -21.88 -0.52 40.59
N ARG A 663 -20.83 -1.32 40.79
CA ARG A 663 -20.55 -2.52 39.98
C ARG A 663 -20.49 -3.75 40.87
N ILE A 664 -21.46 -4.64 40.71
CA ILE A 664 -21.61 -5.86 41.50
C ILE A 664 -21.07 -7.06 40.73
N ILE A 665 -20.36 -7.95 41.40
CA ILE A 665 -19.64 -9.08 40.81
C ILE A 665 -19.84 -10.32 41.69
N SER A 666 -20.23 -11.43 41.09
CA SER A 666 -20.24 -12.77 41.68
C SER A 666 -19.29 -13.65 40.88
N MET A 667 -18.41 -14.39 41.54
CA MET A 667 -17.42 -15.23 40.87
C MET A 667 -16.98 -16.41 41.72
N GLN A 668 -16.58 -17.51 41.10
CA GLN A 668 -15.89 -18.62 41.77
C GLN A 668 -15.06 -19.44 40.78
N LYS A 669 -14.08 -20.19 41.30
CA LYS A 669 -13.37 -21.23 40.54
C LYS A 669 -14.28 -22.42 40.27
N GLY A 670 -14.00 -23.14 39.19
CA GLY A 670 -14.76 -24.30 38.74
C GLY A 670 -15.94 -23.94 37.84
N ALA A 671 -16.71 -24.96 37.49
CA ALA A 671 -17.62 -24.95 36.36
C ALA A 671 -19.12 -24.82 36.76
N ASN A 672 -19.40 -24.30 37.96
CA ASN A 672 -20.77 -24.11 38.47
C ASN A 672 -21.25 -22.67 38.25
N MET A 673 -21.63 -22.35 37.02
CA MET A 673 -22.19 -21.05 36.65
C MET A 673 -23.53 -20.77 37.33
N LYS A 674 -24.33 -21.81 37.60
CA LYS A 674 -25.66 -21.68 38.22
C LYS A 674 -25.56 -21.16 39.66
N GLU A 675 -24.62 -21.65 40.45
CA GLU A 675 -24.38 -21.14 41.81
C GLU A 675 -23.88 -19.69 41.81
N VAL A 676 -23.00 -19.33 40.88
CA VAL A 676 -22.53 -17.94 40.70
C VAL A 676 -23.70 -17.01 40.39
N PHE A 677 -24.57 -17.42 39.47
CA PHE A 677 -25.75 -16.64 39.09
C PHE A 677 -26.79 -16.54 40.21
N GLN A 678 -27.03 -17.62 40.95
CA GLN A 678 -27.88 -17.60 42.13
C GLN A 678 -27.41 -16.55 43.16
N ARG A 679 -26.11 -16.57 43.49
CA ARG A 679 -25.51 -15.63 44.43
C ARG A 679 -25.58 -14.20 43.91
N PHE A 680 -25.34 -14.00 42.61
CA PHE A 680 -25.48 -12.72 41.94
C PHE A 680 -26.90 -12.14 42.08
N CYS A 681 -27.92 -12.90 41.67
CA CYS A 681 -29.31 -12.46 41.73
C CYS A 681 -29.76 -12.17 43.17
N THR A 682 -29.45 -13.07 44.10
CA THR A 682 -29.85 -12.93 45.51
C THR A 682 -29.17 -11.71 46.14
N GLY A 683 -27.87 -11.53 45.88
CA GLY A 683 -27.13 -10.41 46.44
C GLY A 683 -27.57 -9.06 45.87
N LEU A 684 -27.80 -8.98 44.55
CA LEU A 684 -28.30 -7.77 43.91
C LEU A 684 -29.69 -7.37 44.44
N GLN A 685 -30.62 -8.32 44.56
CA GLN A 685 -31.96 -8.08 45.10
C GLN A 685 -31.93 -7.63 46.56
N GLN A 686 -31.02 -8.17 47.38
CA GLN A 686 -30.87 -7.75 48.78
C GLN A 686 -30.34 -6.32 48.88
N VAL A 687 -29.31 -5.96 48.10
CA VAL A 687 -28.81 -4.58 48.05
C VAL A 687 -29.92 -3.62 47.63
N GLU A 688 -30.66 -3.95 46.57
CA GLU A 688 -31.77 -3.11 46.10
C GLU A 688 -32.87 -2.96 47.15
N THR A 689 -33.23 -4.03 47.85
CA THR A 689 -34.26 -4.01 48.90
C THR A 689 -33.84 -3.11 50.07
N LEU A 690 -32.56 -3.17 50.46
CA LEU A 690 -32.02 -2.35 51.54
C LEU A 690 -31.98 -0.87 51.16
N MET A 691 -31.54 -0.55 49.93
CA MET A 691 -31.61 0.82 49.41
C MET A 691 -33.04 1.34 49.36
N LYS A 692 -34.00 0.52 48.89
CA LYS A 692 -35.43 0.88 48.85
C LYS A 692 -35.99 1.17 50.24
N SER A 693 -35.55 0.43 51.26
CA SER A 693 -35.98 0.68 52.64
C SER A 693 -35.52 2.04 53.18
N ASP A 694 -34.46 2.61 52.59
CA ASP A 694 -33.92 3.92 52.93
C ASP A 694 -34.38 5.03 51.95
N GLY A 695 -35.38 4.73 51.10
CA GLY A 695 -35.97 5.69 50.16
C GLY A 695 -35.23 5.85 48.83
N HIS A 696 -34.26 4.97 48.54
CA HIS A 696 -33.45 5.03 47.31
C HIS A 696 -33.79 3.89 46.34
N THR A 697 -33.85 4.21 45.05
CA THR A 697 -34.11 3.22 43.98
C THR A 697 -33.04 3.29 42.91
N PHE A 698 -32.94 2.27 42.06
CA PHE A 698 -32.09 2.34 40.88
C PHE A 698 -32.78 3.10 39.74
N MET A 699 -31.98 3.73 38.89
CA MET A 699 -32.43 4.28 37.61
C MET A 699 -32.87 3.11 36.70
N TRP A 700 -34.10 3.19 36.19
CA TRP A 700 -34.70 2.12 35.39
C TRP A 700 -35.83 2.66 34.52
N SER A 701 -35.94 2.18 33.28
CA SER A 701 -37.08 2.43 32.40
C SER A 701 -37.56 1.14 31.74
N GLU A 702 -38.81 1.13 31.30
CA GLU A 702 -39.38 -0.02 30.58
C GLU A 702 -38.68 -0.23 29.22
N HIS A 703 -38.28 0.85 28.56
CA HIS A 703 -37.57 0.82 27.29
C HIS A 703 -36.11 0.35 27.42
N LEU A 704 -35.33 0.99 28.29
CA LEU A 704 -33.87 0.80 28.36
C LEU A 704 -33.40 -0.13 29.47
N GLY A 705 -34.31 -0.64 30.31
CA GLY A 705 -33.94 -1.39 31.51
C GLY A 705 -33.19 -0.51 32.52
N TYR A 706 -32.16 -1.06 33.17
CA TYR A 706 -31.34 -0.28 34.10
C TYR A 706 -30.47 0.73 33.36
N ILE A 707 -30.54 1.99 33.80
CA ILE A 707 -29.81 3.11 33.20
C ILE A 707 -28.40 3.19 33.78
N LEU A 708 -27.41 3.30 32.91
CA LEU A 708 -25.98 3.34 33.24
C LEU A 708 -25.26 4.41 32.41
N THR A 709 -24.04 4.74 32.82
CA THR A 709 -23.24 5.84 32.24
C THR A 709 -22.99 5.66 30.75
N CYS A 710 -22.57 4.45 30.35
CA CYS A 710 -22.29 4.11 28.96
C CYS A 710 -23.49 3.40 28.34
N PRO A 711 -23.97 3.81 27.15
CA PRO A 711 -25.07 3.13 26.45
C PRO A 711 -24.84 1.64 26.27
N SER A 712 -23.60 1.20 26.09
CA SER A 712 -23.30 -0.25 25.95
C SER A 712 -23.61 -1.07 27.20
N ASN A 713 -23.82 -0.45 28.36
CA ASN A 713 -24.16 -1.14 29.60
C ASN A 713 -25.68 -1.08 29.90
N LEU A 714 -26.52 -0.47 29.06
CA LEU A 714 -27.97 -0.45 29.27
C LEU A 714 -28.60 -1.85 29.31
N GLY A 715 -29.86 -1.90 29.76
CA GLY A 715 -30.64 -3.13 29.88
C GLY A 715 -30.32 -3.86 31.18
N THR A 716 -29.72 -5.04 31.05
CA THR A 716 -29.27 -5.82 32.20
C THR A 716 -27.99 -5.26 32.82
N GLY A 717 -27.17 -4.56 32.02
CA GLY A 717 -25.76 -4.25 32.32
C GLY A 717 -24.87 -5.47 32.54
N MET A 718 -25.38 -6.67 32.25
CA MET A 718 -24.77 -7.91 32.72
C MET A 718 -23.69 -8.39 31.76
N ARG A 719 -22.52 -8.73 32.32
CA ARG A 719 -21.52 -9.56 31.66
C ARG A 719 -21.33 -10.85 32.46
N ALA A 720 -21.82 -11.93 31.89
CA ALA A 720 -21.71 -13.30 32.35
C ALA A 720 -20.76 -14.07 31.43
N GLY A 721 -19.77 -14.76 32.01
CA GLY A 721 -18.82 -15.53 31.24
C GLY A 721 -18.02 -16.52 32.05
N VAL A 722 -17.22 -17.31 31.34
CA VAL A 722 -16.33 -18.31 31.92
C VAL A 722 -14.94 -18.20 31.31
N HIS A 723 -13.94 -18.56 32.10
CA HIS A 723 -12.64 -18.94 31.53
C HIS A 723 -12.73 -20.40 31.08
N VAL A 724 -12.57 -20.64 29.78
CA VAL A 724 -12.69 -21.96 29.17
C VAL A 724 -11.49 -22.27 28.28
N LYS A 725 -10.99 -23.52 28.36
CA LYS A 725 -9.89 -24.04 27.56
C LYS A 725 -10.43 -24.68 26.28
N LEU A 726 -10.06 -24.15 25.12
CA LEU A 726 -10.54 -24.50 23.78
C LEU A 726 -9.39 -24.54 22.74
N PRO A 727 -8.32 -25.32 22.95
CA PRO A 727 -7.13 -25.29 22.08
C PRO A 727 -7.36 -25.76 20.64
N LEU A 728 -8.39 -26.56 20.36
CA LEU A 728 -8.65 -27.08 19.01
C LEU A 728 -9.74 -26.29 18.30
N VAL A 729 -10.90 -26.07 18.91
CA VAL A 729 -12.01 -25.35 18.26
C VAL A 729 -11.64 -23.90 17.96
N SER A 730 -10.76 -23.29 18.77
CA SER A 730 -10.26 -21.93 18.51
C SER A 730 -9.35 -21.79 17.29
N GLN A 731 -8.82 -22.90 16.76
CA GLN A 731 -8.02 -22.95 15.54
C GLN A 731 -8.88 -23.12 14.28
N ASP A 732 -10.18 -23.43 14.43
CA ASP A 732 -11.10 -23.49 13.31
C ASP A 732 -11.38 -22.07 12.79
N LYS A 733 -11.20 -21.84 11.49
CA LYS A 733 -11.41 -20.53 10.84
C LYS A 733 -12.82 -19.96 11.06
N ARG A 734 -13.79 -20.81 11.39
CA ARG A 734 -15.18 -20.42 11.65
C ARG A 734 -15.43 -20.04 13.11
N PHE A 735 -14.46 -20.19 14.02
CA PHE A 735 -14.65 -19.98 15.46
C PHE A 735 -15.27 -18.62 15.82
N ASP A 736 -14.82 -17.54 15.17
CA ASP A 736 -15.39 -16.20 15.42
C ASP A 736 -16.85 -16.10 14.95
N SER A 737 -17.16 -16.67 13.79
CA SER A 737 -18.54 -16.75 13.29
C SER A 737 -19.42 -17.65 14.18
N MET A 738 -18.87 -18.74 14.73
CA MET A 738 -19.58 -19.58 15.69
C MET A 738 -19.94 -18.80 16.95
N LEU A 739 -19.00 -18.02 17.50
CA LEU A 739 -19.26 -17.18 18.67
C LEU A 739 -20.32 -16.11 18.37
N GLU A 740 -20.24 -15.46 17.21
CA GLU A 740 -21.22 -14.47 16.76
C GLU A 740 -22.63 -15.08 16.66
N GLN A 741 -22.76 -16.24 16.01
CA GLN A 741 -24.04 -16.97 15.90
C GLN A 741 -24.58 -17.42 17.26
N MET A 742 -23.70 -17.77 18.21
CA MET A 742 -24.06 -18.09 19.59
C MET A 742 -24.32 -16.84 20.44
N ARG A 743 -24.16 -15.63 19.90
CA ARG A 743 -24.27 -14.35 20.62
C ARG A 743 -23.29 -14.25 21.80
N LEU A 744 -22.09 -14.80 21.60
CA LEU A 744 -20.96 -14.81 22.51
C LEU A 744 -19.78 -13.99 21.96
N GLN A 745 -18.89 -13.59 22.86
CA GLN A 745 -17.65 -12.87 22.55
C GLN A 745 -16.47 -13.48 23.32
N LYS A 746 -15.27 -13.44 22.74
CA LYS A 746 -14.02 -13.90 23.37
C LYS A 746 -13.10 -12.74 23.78
N ARG A 747 -12.34 -12.94 24.86
CA ARG A 747 -11.21 -12.09 25.28
C ARG A 747 -10.07 -12.96 25.84
N GLY A 748 -8.85 -12.42 25.90
CA GLY A 748 -7.79 -13.00 26.73
C GLY A 748 -8.09 -12.84 28.22
N THR A 749 -7.38 -13.57 29.06
CA THR A 749 -7.64 -13.65 30.51
C THR A 749 -7.31 -12.36 31.27
N GLY A 750 -6.58 -11.42 30.67
CA GLY A 750 -6.14 -10.16 31.29
C GLY A 750 -6.93 -8.90 30.92
N GLY A 751 -7.82 -8.92 29.92
CA GLY A 751 -8.49 -7.69 29.47
C GLY A 751 -8.94 -7.69 28.01
N VAL A 752 -9.34 -6.50 27.52
CA VAL A 752 -9.80 -6.27 26.14
C VAL A 752 -8.67 -6.48 25.13
N ASP A 753 -7.42 -6.25 25.53
CA ASP A 753 -6.24 -6.21 24.66
C ASP A 753 -5.19 -7.30 25.00
N THR A 754 -5.52 -8.24 25.88
CA THR A 754 -4.59 -9.30 26.30
C THR A 754 -4.69 -10.49 25.35
N ALA A 755 -3.56 -10.99 24.85
CA ALA A 755 -3.48 -12.21 24.07
C ALA A 755 -3.98 -13.42 24.87
N SER A 756 -4.54 -14.42 24.19
CA SER A 756 -4.92 -15.69 24.82
C SER A 756 -3.69 -16.59 25.00
N ASP A 757 -3.42 -17.03 26.23
CA ASP A 757 -2.38 -18.02 26.50
C ASP A 757 -2.94 -19.45 26.36
N ASN A 758 -2.26 -20.28 25.57
CA ASN A 758 -2.48 -21.74 25.52
C ASN A 758 -3.94 -22.19 25.27
N GLY A 759 -4.69 -21.43 24.47
CA GLY A 759 -6.08 -21.75 24.12
C GLY A 759 -7.10 -21.54 25.24
N ILE A 760 -6.79 -20.72 26.25
CA ILE A 760 -7.75 -20.32 27.30
C ILE A 760 -8.37 -18.98 26.93
N PHE A 761 -9.70 -18.91 26.94
CA PHE A 761 -10.47 -17.72 26.59
C PHE A 761 -11.46 -17.34 27.68
N ASP A 762 -11.65 -16.03 27.89
CA ASP A 762 -12.82 -15.47 28.58
C ASP A 762 -13.96 -15.36 27.56
N ILE A 763 -14.88 -16.33 27.60
CA ILE A 763 -16.07 -16.36 26.74
C ILE A 763 -17.26 -15.83 27.54
N SER A 764 -17.92 -14.80 27.02
CA SER A 764 -19.04 -14.11 27.70
C SER A 764 -20.16 -13.71 26.74
N ASN A 765 -21.33 -13.36 27.26
CA ASN A 765 -22.44 -12.83 26.44
C ASN A 765 -22.05 -11.54 25.71
N SER A 766 -22.52 -11.39 24.47
CA SER A 766 -22.34 -10.18 23.66
C SER A 766 -23.44 -9.13 23.90
N ASP A 767 -24.67 -9.57 24.17
CA ASP A 767 -25.84 -8.72 24.36
C ASP A 767 -26.08 -8.31 25.80
N ARG A 768 -26.75 -7.17 26.00
CA ARG A 768 -27.17 -6.67 27.33
C ARG A 768 -28.57 -6.08 27.36
N LEU A 769 -29.09 -5.67 26.20
CA LEU A 769 -30.39 -5.05 25.99
C LEU A 769 -31.30 -5.99 25.17
N GLY A 770 -32.63 -5.85 25.31
CA GLY A 770 -33.62 -6.74 24.68
C GLY A 770 -33.78 -8.17 25.23
N CYS A 771 -32.88 -8.62 26.11
CA CYS A 771 -32.95 -9.93 26.77
C CYS A 771 -32.75 -9.78 28.27
N SER A 772 -33.48 -10.57 29.06
CA SER A 772 -33.36 -10.61 30.52
C SER A 772 -32.09 -11.27 31.00
N GLU A 773 -31.75 -11.07 32.28
CA GLU A 773 -30.57 -11.63 32.90
C GLU A 773 -30.53 -13.16 32.80
N VAL A 774 -31.66 -13.83 33.05
CA VAL A 774 -31.72 -15.30 32.93
C VAL A 774 -31.62 -15.79 31.48
N GLU A 775 -32.18 -15.06 30.51
CA GLU A 775 -32.05 -15.41 29.08
C GLU A 775 -30.59 -15.28 28.63
N LEU A 776 -29.90 -14.19 28.99
CA LEU A 776 -28.47 -14.02 28.68
C LEU A 776 -27.60 -15.09 29.36
N MET A 777 -27.94 -15.47 30.60
CA MET A 777 -27.25 -16.55 31.28
C MET A 777 -27.44 -17.91 30.57
N GLN A 778 -28.65 -18.16 30.06
CA GLN A 778 -28.93 -19.38 29.31
C GLN A 778 -28.11 -19.45 28.02
N VAL A 779 -27.99 -18.34 27.28
CA VAL A 779 -27.14 -18.23 26.07
C VAL A 779 -25.69 -18.62 26.39
N VAL A 780 -25.13 -18.11 27.49
CA VAL A 780 -23.76 -18.45 27.92
C VAL A 780 -23.64 -19.94 28.26
N VAL A 781 -24.56 -20.49 29.06
CA VAL A 781 -24.52 -21.90 29.44
C VAL A 781 -24.63 -22.82 28.22
N ASP A 782 -25.53 -22.52 27.29
CA ASP A 782 -25.75 -23.33 26.09
C ASP A 782 -24.56 -23.26 25.13
N GLY A 783 -24.05 -22.05 24.87
CA GLY A 783 -22.90 -21.87 23.98
C GLY A 783 -21.62 -22.49 24.53
N ILE A 784 -21.34 -22.36 25.83
CA ILE A 784 -20.19 -23.05 26.46
C ILE A 784 -20.34 -24.56 26.39
N THR A 785 -21.55 -25.09 26.60
CA THR A 785 -21.82 -26.52 26.49
C THR A 785 -21.54 -27.02 25.06
N LEU A 786 -21.95 -26.25 24.04
CA LEU A 786 -21.71 -26.56 22.64
C LEU A 786 -20.22 -26.49 22.25
N LEU A 787 -19.51 -25.44 22.67
CA LEU A 787 -18.08 -25.29 22.41
C LEU A 787 -17.27 -26.42 23.05
N VAL A 788 -17.57 -26.81 24.29
CA VAL A 788 -16.93 -27.96 24.95
C VAL A 788 -17.26 -29.27 24.24
N LYS A 789 -18.47 -29.41 23.69
CA LYS A 789 -18.83 -30.59 22.88
C LYS A 789 -18.03 -30.64 21.57
N MET A 790 -17.86 -29.51 20.89
CA MET A 790 -17.03 -29.39 19.68
C MET A 790 -15.57 -29.73 19.98
N GLU A 791 -15.01 -29.15 21.04
CA GLU A 791 -13.64 -29.41 21.50
C GLU A 791 -13.41 -30.92 21.72
N LYS A 792 -14.33 -31.58 22.43
CA LYS A 792 -14.28 -33.04 22.67
C LYS A 792 -14.38 -33.89 21.41
N LEU A 793 -14.99 -33.40 20.33
CA LEU A 793 -15.05 -34.10 19.05
C LEU A 793 -13.75 -33.94 18.27
N LEU A 794 -13.20 -32.73 18.25
CA LEU A 794 -11.91 -32.45 17.63
C LEU A 794 -10.77 -33.21 18.33
N GLU A 795 -10.79 -33.32 19.66
CA GLU A 795 -9.85 -34.16 20.43
C GLU A 795 -9.89 -35.64 19.97
N LYS A 796 -11.01 -36.10 19.42
CA LYS A 796 -11.21 -37.46 18.90
C LYS A 796 -11.01 -37.57 17.38
N GLY A 797 -10.55 -36.50 16.72
CA GLY A 797 -10.37 -36.43 15.27
C GLY A 797 -11.70 -36.46 14.47
N LYS A 798 -12.83 -36.12 15.09
CA LYS A 798 -14.15 -36.12 14.44
C LYS A 798 -14.52 -34.72 13.96
N SER A 799 -15.17 -34.63 12.80
CA SER A 799 -15.70 -33.36 12.27
C SER A 799 -16.78 -32.78 13.19
N ILE A 800 -16.76 -31.45 13.31
CA ILE A 800 -17.75 -30.64 14.01
C ILE A 800 -18.76 -29.97 13.07
N ASP A 801 -18.70 -30.24 11.76
CA ASP A 801 -19.49 -29.52 10.75
C ASP A 801 -21.00 -29.64 10.99
N HIS A 802 -21.45 -30.83 11.40
CA HIS A 802 -22.86 -31.09 11.77
C HIS A 802 -23.35 -30.36 13.04
N LEU A 803 -22.44 -29.75 13.81
CA LEU A 803 -22.77 -28.94 14.98
C LEU A 803 -22.78 -27.43 14.68
N ILE A 804 -22.39 -27.04 13.47
CA ILE A 804 -22.41 -25.66 13.00
C ILE A 804 -23.70 -25.49 12.17
N PRO A 805 -24.64 -24.61 12.56
CA PRO A 805 -25.87 -24.39 11.80
C PRO A 805 -25.59 -23.96 10.35
N GLU A 806 -26.37 -24.48 9.39
CA GLU A 806 -26.32 -24.03 7.98
C GLU A 806 -26.82 -22.58 7.87
N GLY A 807 -25.87 -21.64 7.91
CA GLY A 807 -26.11 -20.20 7.77
C GLY A 807 -24.99 -19.48 7.02
N THR A 808 -24.14 -20.23 6.31
CA THR A 808 -23.07 -19.70 5.46
C THR A 808 -23.56 -19.54 4.02
N LYS A 809 -24.30 -18.47 3.77
CA LYS A 809 -24.10 -17.76 2.50
C LYS A 809 -23.16 -16.60 2.81
N SER A 810 -21.92 -16.70 2.35
CA SER A 810 -21.18 -15.50 1.99
C SER A 810 -22.14 -14.65 1.15
N SER A 811 -22.27 -13.38 1.45
CA SER A 811 -22.89 -12.42 0.55
C SER A 811 -21.94 -12.19 -0.63
N ASP A 812 -21.76 -13.24 -1.45
CA ASP A 812 -21.41 -13.13 -2.85
C ASP A 812 -22.70 -12.80 -3.61
N GLU A 813 -23.28 -11.63 -3.33
CA GLU A 813 -24.11 -10.99 -4.34
C GLU A 813 -23.17 -10.27 -5.30
N PRO A 814 -23.15 -10.63 -6.60
CA PRO A 814 -22.50 -9.80 -7.59
C PRO A 814 -23.23 -8.46 -7.62
N ILE A 815 -22.54 -7.40 -7.17
CA ILE A 815 -22.99 -6.03 -7.37
C ILE A 815 -23.14 -5.82 -8.88
N GLY A 816 -24.39 -5.56 -9.29
CA GLY A 816 -24.71 -4.93 -10.56
C GLY A 816 -24.74 -5.87 -11.75
N ALA A 817 -25.86 -5.82 -12.47
CA ALA A 817 -26.01 -6.41 -13.79
C ALA A 817 -24.75 -6.20 -14.65
N LYS A 818 -24.21 -7.30 -15.21
CA LYS A 818 -23.21 -7.25 -16.27
C LYS A 818 -23.77 -6.44 -17.44
N ARG A 819 -23.47 -5.14 -17.49
CA ARG A 819 -23.38 -4.43 -18.77
C ARG A 819 -22.16 -4.98 -19.47
N THR A 820 -22.33 -6.05 -20.24
CA THR A 820 -21.35 -6.43 -21.25
C THR A 820 -21.33 -5.32 -22.30
N PHE A 821 -20.39 -4.40 -22.19
CA PHE A 821 -20.07 -3.51 -23.29
C PHE A 821 -19.46 -4.36 -24.41
N PRO A 822 -19.86 -4.15 -25.68
CA PRO A 822 -19.26 -4.87 -26.79
C PRO A 822 -17.75 -4.59 -26.81
N LYS A 823 -16.92 -5.65 -26.86
CA LYS A 823 -15.52 -5.48 -27.28
C LYS A 823 -15.54 -4.82 -28.65
N LEU A 824 -15.13 -3.57 -28.72
CA LEU A 824 -15.05 -2.84 -29.96
C LEU A 824 -14.04 -3.57 -30.88
N LYS A 825 -14.49 -4.08 -32.03
CA LYS A 825 -13.60 -4.47 -33.12
C LYS A 825 -13.05 -3.18 -33.73
N MET A 826 -11.89 -2.74 -33.27
CA MET A 826 -11.26 -1.50 -33.71
C MET A 826 -9.77 -1.72 -33.94
N ASP A 827 -9.21 -0.91 -34.84
CA ASP A 827 -7.83 -1.02 -35.28
C ASP A 827 -6.85 -0.64 -34.15
N CYS A 828 -6.18 -1.65 -33.59
CA CYS A 828 -5.14 -1.49 -32.59
C CYS A 828 -3.72 -1.44 -33.19
N PHE A 829 -3.58 -1.44 -34.52
CA PHE A 829 -2.27 -1.46 -35.17
C PHE A 829 -1.49 -0.17 -34.88
N PRO A 830 -0.23 -0.25 -34.40
CA PRO A 830 0.61 0.93 -34.17
C PRO A 830 1.08 1.57 -35.47
N ASP A 831 1.35 2.88 -35.45
CA ASP A 831 2.11 3.52 -36.52
C ASP A 831 3.62 3.31 -36.30
N PHE A 832 4.28 2.79 -37.33
CA PHE A 832 5.72 2.52 -37.35
C PHE A 832 6.49 3.41 -38.35
N SER A 833 5.85 4.42 -38.93
CA SER A 833 6.43 5.28 -39.97
C SER A 833 7.75 5.96 -39.58
N LYS A 834 7.99 6.17 -38.28
CA LYS A 834 9.18 6.80 -37.71
C LYS A 834 10.12 5.82 -37.01
N HIS A 835 9.84 4.52 -37.06
CA HIS A 835 10.56 3.49 -36.30
C HIS A 835 11.74 2.90 -37.09
N ASN A 836 12.83 2.63 -36.37
CA ASN A 836 14.05 2.01 -36.84
C ASN A 836 14.46 0.84 -35.93
N ASN A 837 13.67 -0.23 -35.96
CA ASN A 837 13.94 -1.47 -35.23
C ASN A 837 13.39 -2.72 -35.97
N TRP A 838 13.92 -3.90 -35.65
CA TRP A 838 13.54 -5.15 -36.33
C TRP A 838 12.06 -5.50 -36.16
N MET A 839 11.49 -5.32 -34.97
CA MET A 839 10.06 -5.54 -34.71
C MET A 839 9.20 -4.74 -35.70
N SER A 840 9.45 -3.43 -35.83
CA SER A 840 8.69 -2.53 -36.71
C SER A 840 8.82 -2.87 -38.19
N ARG A 841 9.97 -3.41 -38.62
CA ARG A 841 10.20 -3.83 -40.02
C ARG A 841 9.48 -5.13 -40.37
N VAL A 842 9.34 -6.02 -39.39
CA VAL A 842 8.70 -7.33 -39.55
C VAL A 842 7.19 -7.22 -39.40
N MET A 843 6.71 -6.28 -38.59
CA MET A 843 5.29 -6.18 -38.24
C MET A 843 4.44 -5.70 -39.42
N THR A 844 3.56 -6.58 -39.91
CA THR A 844 2.46 -6.21 -40.80
C THR A 844 1.15 -6.15 -40.03
N LYS A 845 0.14 -5.49 -40.59
CA LYS A 845 -1.19 -5.42 -39.98
C LYS A 845 -1.81 -6.81 -39.85
N GLU A 846 -1.66 -7.64 -40.88
CA GLU A 846 -2.16 -9.02 -40.89
C GLU A 846 -1.47 -9.87 -39.81
N LEU A 847 -0.14 -9.74 -39.65
CA LEU A 847 0.59 -10.45 -38.60
C LEU A 847 0.15 -9.98 -37.21
N TYR A 848 0.02 -8.68 -37.01
CA TYR A 848 -0.45 -8.12 -35.74
C TYR A 848 -1.87 -8.61 -35.38
N GLU A 849 -2.81 -8.61 -36.34
CA GLU A 849 -4.18 -9.10 -36.13
C GLU A 849 -4.23 -10.58 -35.75
N GLN A 850 -3.29 -11.39 -36.26
CA GLN A 850 -3.14 -12.79 -35.86
C GLN A 850 -2.61 -12.91 -34.42
N MET A 851 -1.63 -12.10 -34.04
CA MET A 851 -0.95 -12.24 -32.75
C MET A 851 -1.70 -11.57 -31.58
N ILE A 852 -2.41 -10.46 -31.81
CA ILE A 852 -2.98 -9.62 -30.74
C ILE A 852 -4.06 -10.32 -29.90
N ALA A 853 -4.70 -11.36 -30.44
CA ALA A 853 -5.69 -12.17 -29.73
C ALA A 853 -5.05 -13.28 -28.88
N LEU A 854 -3.75 -13.52 -29.02
CA LEU A 854 -3.03 -14.60 -28.35
C LEU A 854 -2.47 -14.16 -27.00
N LYS A 855 -2.33 -15.13 -26.10
CA LYS A 855 -1.77 -14.98 -24.77
C LYS A 855 -1.04 -16.26 -24.39
N THR A 856 0.12 -16.14 -23.75
CA THR A 856 0.83 -17.30 -23.23
C THR A 856 0.08 -17.91 -22.04
N PRO A 857 0.39 -19.16 -21.61
CA PRO A 857 -0.22 -19.76 -20.43
C PRO A 857 -0.05 -18.94 -19.14
N ASN A 858 1.06 -18.20 -19.00
CA ASN A 858 1.31 -17.32 -17.84
C ASN A 858 0.66 -15.95 -18.00
N GLY A 859 0.05 -15.69 -19.15
CA GLY A 859 -0.72 -14.48 -19.37
C GLY A 859 0.03 -13.34 -20.03
N VAL A 860 1.16 -13.60 -20.71
CA VAL A 860 1.86 -12.60 -21.51
C VAL A 860 1.09 -12.36 -22.79
N THR A 861 0.75 -11.10 -23.07
CA THR A 861 0.07 -10.68 -24.29
C THR A 861 1.07 -10.24 -25.36
N PHE A 862 0.61 -10.16 -26.61
CA PHE A 862 1.46 -9.65 -27.67
C PHE A 862 1.84 -8.16 -27.49
N ASN A 863 1.00 -7.37 -26.82
CA ASN A 863 1.35 -5.99 -26.49
C ASN A 863 2.52 -5.93 -25.51
N ASP A 864 2.55 -6.80 -24.49
CA ASP A 864 3.67 -6.87 -23.54
C ASP A 864 5.01 -7.14 -24.25
N VAL A 865 4.97 -7.97 -25.30
CA VAL A 865 6.14 -8.33 -26.12
C VAL A 865 6.69 -7.16 -26.94
N ILE A 866 5.82 -6.32 -27.52
CA ILE A 866 6.23 -5.27 -28.48
C ILE A 866 6.26 -3.86 -27.90
N GLN A 867 5.72 -3.63 -26.70
CA GLN A 867 5.48 -2.28 -26.17
C GLN A 867 6.77 -1.44 -26.12
N THR A 868 7.91 -2.08 -25.78
CA THR A 868 9.22 -1.41 -25.80
C THR A 868 9.55 -0.78 -27.15
N GLY A 869 9.31 -1.47 -28.27
CA GLY A 869 9.55 -0.94 -29.60
C GLY A 869 8.43 -0.04 -30.11
N VAL A 870 7.21 -0.17 -29.60
CA VAL A 870 6.12 0.78 -29.91
C VAL A 870 6.43 2.15 -29.31
N ASP A 871 6.78 2.20 -28.03
CA ASP A 871 7.04 3.44 -27.30
C ASP A 871 8.38 4.11 -27.67
N ASN A 872 9.30 3.31 -28.22
CA ASN A 872 10.64 3.75 -28.59
C ASN A 872 10.89 3.47 -30.07
N PRO A 873 10.85 4.51 -30.92
CA PRO A 873 11.10 4.37 -32.35
C PRO A 873 12.42 3.68 -32.68
N GLY A 874 13.42 3.75 -31.79
CA GLY A 874 14.76 3.22 -31.99
C GLY A 874 15.74 4.33 -32.28
N HIS A 875 17.02 3.97 -32.45
CA HIS A 875 18.08 4.92 -32.72
C HIS A 875 18.23 5.12 -34.23
N PRO A 876 18.43 6.34 -34.76
CA PRO A 876 18.49 6.58 -36.21
C PRO A 876 19.63 5.82 -36.91
N PHE A 877 20.71 5.51 -36.20
CA PHE A 877 21.90 4.87 -36.77
C PHE A 877 22.08 3.40 -36.35
N ILE A 878 21.29 2.89 -35.40
CA ILE A 878 21.45 1.54 -34.85
C ILE A 878 20.12 0.80 -34.94
N MET A 879 20.13 -0.35 -35.62
CA MET A 879 18.97 -1.23 -35.74
C MET A 879 18.76 -2.01 -34.43
N THR A 880 17.87 -1.52 -33.57
CA THR A 880 17.50 -2.20 -32.33
C THR A 880 16.50 -3.33 -32.59
N VAL A 881 16.21 -4.17 -31.58
CA VAL A 881 15.24 -5.27 -31.75
C VAL A 881 13.80 -4.76 -31.71
N GLY A 882 13.43 -3.98 -30.69
CA GLY A 882 12.08 -3.46 -30.52
C GLY A 882 11.06 -4.43 -29.91
N CYS A 883 11.48 -5.62 -29.46
CA CYS A 883 10.62 -6.55 -28.72
C CYS A 883 11.40 -7.36 -27.68
N VAL A 884 10.67 -7.89 -26.70
CA VAL A 884 11.17 -8.76 -25.61
C VAL A 884 10.22 -9.94 -25.40
N ALA A 885 10.72 -11.06 -24.91
CA ALA A 885 9.89 -12.16 -24.43
C ALA A 885 9.52 -11.96 -22.95
N GLY A 886 8.27 -12.28 -22.60
CA GLY A 886 7.81 -12.23 -21.21
C GLY A 886 7.99 -13.56 -20.47
N ASP A 887 7.96 -14.67 -21.19
CA ASP A 887 8.22 -16.02 -20.67
C ASP A 887 8.82 -16.89 -21.77
N GLU A 888 9.17 -18.14 -21.45
CA GLU A 888 9.74 -19.06 -22.43
C GLU A 888 8.74 -19.35 -23.56
N GLU A 889 7.46 -19.53 -23.21
CA GLU A 889 6.37 -19.83 -24.13
C GLU A 889 6.04 -18.68 -25.09
N SER A 890 6.54 -17.47 -24.86
CA SER A 890 6.40 -16.32 -25.76
C SER A 890 6.95 -16.63 -27.15
N TYR A 891 8.09 -17.32 -27.24
CA TYR A 891 8.72 -17.69 -28.52
C TYR A 891 7.92 -18.72 -29.31
N GLU A 892 7.07 -19.50 -28.65
CA GLU A 892 6.18 -20.47 -29.31
C GLU A 892 4.81 -19.86 -29.63
N THR A 893 4.22 -19.16 -28.65
CA THR A 893 2.90 -18.54 -28.78
C THR A 893 2.86 -17.48 -29.88
N PHE A 894 3.93 -16.69 -29.99
CA PHE A 894 4.08 -15.64 -31.00
C PHE A 894 5.12 -16.01 -32.07
N LYS A 895 5.31 -17.31 -32.30
CA LYS A 895 6.32 -17.87 -33.19
C LYS A 895 6.37 -17.22 -34.58
N PRO A 896 5.26 -17.01 -35.30
CA PRO A 896 5.30 -16.37 -36.62
C PRO A 896 5.97 -14.99 -36.64
N PHE A 897 5.86 -14.25 -35.53
CA PHE A 897 6.52 -12.96 -35.36
C PHE A 897 7.98 -13.12 -34.92
N PHE A 898 8.24 -13.89 -33.85
CA PHE A 898 9.59 -14.04 -33.32
C PHE A 898 10.56 -14.67 -34.32
N ASP A 899 10.13 -15.70 -35.05
CA ASP A 899 10.95 -16.37 -36.07
C ASP A 899 11.47 -15.36 -37.11
N GLN A 900 10.60 -14.47 -37.58
CA GLN A 900 10.96 -13.48 -38.58
C GLN A 900 11.87 -12.39 -37.99
N VAL A 901 11.64 -11.95 -36.74
CA VAL A 901 12.58 -11.03 -36.05
C VAL A 901 13.95 -11.69 -35.83
N ILE A 902 13.98 -12.96 -35.41
CA ILE A 902 15.20 -13.73 -35.17
C ILE A 902 15.98 -13.89 -36.47
N LYS A 903 15.30 -14.27 -37.55
CA LYS A 903 15.90 -14.42 -38.89
C LYS A 903 16.58 -13.12 -39.34
N GLU A 904 15.87 -12.00 -39.27
CA GLU A 904 16.41 -10.70 -39.71
C GLU A 904 17.55 -10.23 -38.80
N ARG A 905 17.44 -10.43 -37.48
CA ARG A 905 18.46 -10.00 -36.52
C ARG A 905 19.72 -10.85 -36.56
N HIS A 906 19.59 -12.15 -36.75
CA HIS A 906 20.69 -13.13 -36.66
C HIS A 906 21.11 -13.66 -38.04
N GLY A 907 21.15 -12.76 -39.04
CA GLY A 907 21.82 -13.05 -40.32
C GLY A 907 21.19 -14.17 -41.14
N GLY A 908 19.87 -14.35 -41.05
CA GLY A 908 19.12 -15.35 -41.81
C GLY A 908 18.84 -16.66 -41.06
N TYR A 909 19.02 -16.72 -39.74
CA TYR A 909 18.74 -17.91 -38.94
C TYR A 909 17.29 -18.37 -39.10
N THR A 910 17.08 -19.49 -39.78
CA THR A 910 15.74 -19.96 -40.19
C THR A 910 15.02 -20.70 -39.07
N PRO A 911 13.67 -20.80 -39.09
CA PRO A 911 12.87 -21.48 -38.06
C PRO A 911 13.22 -22.95 -37.80
N ASP A 912 13.87 -23.61 -38.75
CA ASP A 912 14.31 -25.00 -38.71
C ASP A 912 15.81 -25.17 -38.38
N ALA A 913 16.55 -24.06 -38.27
CA ALA A 913 17.96 -24.08 -37.90
C ALA A 913 18.14 -24.59 -36.47
N LYS A 914 19.27 -25.24 -36.19
CA LYS A 914 19.58 -25.76 -34.85
C LYS A 914 20.80 -25.05 -34.29
N HIS A 915 20.73 -24.69 -33.02
CA HIS A 915 21.81 -24.01 -32.34
C HIS A 915 22.86 -25.01 -31.89
N LYS A 916 24.13 -24.60 -31.94
CA LYS A 916 25.26 -25.40 -31.45
C LYS A 916 25.68 -24.87 -30.09
N THR A 917 25.98 -25.77 -29.15
CA THR A 917 26.52 -25.41 -27.84
C THR A 917 27.83 -26.17 -27.64
N ASP A 918 28.88 -25.46 -27.22
CA ASP A 918 30.18 -26.04 -26.88
C ASP A 918 30.85 -25.20 -25.79
N LEU A 919 30.74 -25.66 -24.54
CA LEU A 919 31.37 -25.07 -23.36
C LEU A 919 32.67 -25.79 -22.98
N ASN A 920 33.33 -26.50 -23.90
CA ASN A 920 34.62 -27.11 -23.64
C ASN A 920 35.77 -26.13 -23.96
N ALA A 921 36.39 -25.57 -22.93
CA ALA A 921 37.49 -24.62 -23.09
C ALA A 921 38.73 -25.21 -23.76
N ASP A 922 38.92 -26.53 -23.76
CA ASP A 922 40.07 -27.18 -24.42
C ASP A 922 39.95 -27.18 -25.95
N ASN A 923 38.76 -26.85 -26.48
CA ASN A 923 38.55 -26.69 -27.92
C ASN A 923 38.99 -25.29 -28.43
N LEU A 924 39.23 -24.33 -27.54
CA LEU A 924 39.77 -23.02 -27.89
C LEU A 924 41.27 -23.13 -28.21
N LYS A 925 41.71 -22.51 -29.31
CA LYS A 925 43.11 -22.52 -29.75
C LYS A 925 43.73 -21.14 -29.62
N GLY A 926 44.81 -21.03 -28.87
CA GLY A 926 45.51 -19.77 -28.63
C GLY A 926 44.78 -18.88 -27.62
N GLY A 927 45.23 -17.63 -27.53
CA GLY A 927 44.66 -16.64 -26.61
C GLY A 927 45.30 -16.65 -25.23
N GLU A 928 46.36 -17.42 -25.00
CA GLU A 928 47.19 -17.34 -23.79
C GLU A 928 48.13 -16.12 -23.79
N ASP A 929 48.45 -15.60 -24.97
CA ASP A 929 49.57 -14.70 -25.22
C ASP A 929 49.19 -13.48 -26.09
N LEU A 930 47.93 -13.02 -26.05
CA LEU A 930 47.58 -11.77 -26.72
C LEU A 930 48.47 -10.64 -26.19
N ASP A 931 48.98 -9.83 -27.12
CA ASP A 931 50.05 -8.88 -26.83
C ASP A 931 49.67 -7.89 -25.71
N PRO A 932 50.37 -7.89 -24.56
CA PRO A 932 50.02 -7.05 -23.41
C PRO A 932 50.27 -5.55 -23.63
N GLU A 933 51.02 -5.15 -24.66
CA GLU A 933 51.17 -3.73 -25.01
C GLU A 933 49.88 -3.17 -25.62
N PHE A 934 49.11 -4.02 -26.30
CA PHE A 934 47.89 -3.64 -27.01
C PHE A 934 46.62 -4.10 -26.29
N VAL A 935 46.59 -5.32 -25.74
CA VAL A 935 45.42 -5.92 -25.08
C VAL A 935 45.50 -5.72 -23.57
N LEU A 936 44.57 -4.91 -23.05
CA LEU A 936 44.57 -4.44 -21.66
C LEU A 936 43.72 -5.28 -20.71
N SER A 937 42.76 -6.04 -21.23
CA SER A 937 41.90 -6.91 -20.43
C SER A 937 41.07 -7.82 -21.32
N CYS A 938 40.75 -9.01 -20.82
CA CYS A 938 39.86 -9.98 -21.45
C CYS A 938 38.61 -10.19 -20.60
N ARG A 939 37.45 -10.33 -21.25
CA ARG A 939 36.17 -10.59 -20.57
C ARG A 939 35.26 -11.48 -21.40
N VAL A 940 34.64 -12.45 -20.75
CA VAL A 940 33.59 -13.30 -21.30
C VAL A 940 32.37 -13.21 -20.41
N ARG A 941 31.20 -12.91 -20.99
CA ARG A 941 29.93 -12.92 -20.26
C ARG A 941 28.83 -13.66 -21.01
N THR A 942 27.84 -14.17 -20.29
CA THR A 942 26.60 -14.69 -20.88
C THR A 942 25.38 -14.43 -19.99
N GLY A 943 24.18 -14.49 -20.57
CA GLY A 943 22.91 -14.51 -19.85
C GLY A 943 22.37 -15.94 -19.66
N ARG A 944 21.63 -16.19 -18.57
CA ARG A 944 20.81 -17.41 -18.38
C ARG A 944 19.47 -17.04 -17.73
N SER A 945 18.44 -17.84 -18.04
CA SER A 945 17.10 -17.73 -17.45
C SER A 945 16.67 -19.06 -16.85
N ILE A 946 15.93 -19.02 -15.74
CA ILE A 946 15.44 -20.21 -15.01
C ILE A 946 14.13 -20.69 -15.64
N ARG A 947 14.05 -21.96 -16.03
CA ARG A 947 12.83 -22.52 -16.62
C ARG A 947 11.66 -22.49 -15.64
N GLY A 948 10.47 -22.21 -16.16
CA GLY A 948 9.21 -22.25 -15.42
C GLY A 948 8.88 -20.97 -14.65
N LEU A 949 9.75 -19.96 -14.70
CA LEU A 949 9.52 -18.63 -14.15
C LEU A 949 9.45 -17.61 -15.28
N ALA A 950 8.55 -16.63 -15.17
CA ALA A 950 8.47 -15.53 -16.13
C ALA A 950 9.77 -14.71 -16.18
N LEU A 951 10.09 -14.16 -17.34
CA LEU A 951 11.26 -13.31 -17.59
C LEU A 951 11.08 -11.91 -16.97
N PRO A 952 12.16 -11.14 -16.75
CA PRO A 952 12.12 -9.84 -16.06
C PRO A 952 11.06 -8.82 -16.51
N PRO A 953 10.68 -8.73 -17.80
CA PRO A 953 9.63 -7.81 -18.24
C PRO A 953 8.29 -7.97 -17.51
N VAL A 954 7.90 -9.21 -17.21
CA VAL A 954 6.54 -9.54 -16.74
C VAL A 954 6.52 -10.36 -15.45
N CYS A 955 7.68 -10.84 -14.95
CA CYS A 955 7.75 -11.60 -13.70
C CYS A 955 7.07 -10.87 -12.53
N THR A 956 6.39 -11.63 -11.69
CA THR A 956 5.86 -11.15 -10.42
C THR A 956 6.99 -10.91 -9.42
N ARG A 957 6.72 -10.23 -8.30
CA ARG A 957 7.72 -10.05 -7.22
C ARG A 957 8.10 -11.39 -6.60
N ALA A 958 7.13 -12.29 -6.42
CA ALA A 958 7.39 -13.63 -5.91
C ALA A 958 8.29 -14.44 -6.85
N GLU A 959 7.99 -14.48 -8.15
CA GLU A 959 8.86 -15.17 -9.11
C GLU A 959 10.27 -14.58 -9.14
N ARG A 960 10.40 -13.26 -9.01
CA ARG A 960 11.70 -12.59 -8.95
C ARG A 960 12.50 -12.97 -7.71
N ARG A 961 11.83 -13.07 -6.55
CA ARG A 961 12.39 -13.56 -5.28
C ARG A 961 12.78 -15.04 -5.36
N ASP A 962 11.99 -15.84 -6.08
CA ASP A 962 12.32 -17.24 -6.36
C ASP A 962 13.59 -17.34 -7.21
N VAL A 963 13.73 -16.52 -8.26
CA VAL A 963 14.97 -16.44 -9.05
C VAL A 963 16.16 -16.12 -8.16
N GLU A 964 16.07 -15.09 -7.32
CA GLU A 964 17.15 -14.71 -6.39
C GLU A 964 17.54 -15.89 -5.49
N THR A 965 16.54 -16.55 -4.89
CA THR A 965 16.74 -17.68 -3.98
C THR A 965 17.43 -18.85 -4.68
N ILE A 966 16.94 -19.23 -5.87
CA ILE A 966 17.47 -20.33 -6.67
C ILE A 966 18.93 -20.05 -7.05
N VAL A 967 19.22 -18.83 -7.52
CA VAL A 967 20.54 -18.42 -8.00
C VAL A 967 21.52 -18.30 -6.82
N ALA A 968 21.15 -17.63 -5.74
CA ALA A 968 22.00 -17.47 -4.57
C ALA A 968 22.35 -18.82 -3.93
N LYS A 969 21.39 -19.77 -3.89
CA LYS A 969 21.62 -21.14 -3.41
C LYS A 969 22.59 -21.91 -4.31
N GLY A 970 22.45 -21.81 -5.63
CA GLY A 970 23.39 -22.45 -6.56
C GLY A 970 24.82 -21.89 -6.46
N LEU A 971 24.94 -20.58 -6.24
CA LEU A 971 26.23 -19.89 -6.09
C LEU A 971 26.91 -20.16 -4.74
N SER A 972 26.15 -20.33 -3.65
CA SER A 972 26.73 -20.64 -2.33
C SER A 972 27.35 -22.04 -2.25
N GLN A 973 26.99 -22.93 -3.17
CA GLN A 973 27.54 -24.27 -3.33
C GLN A 973 28.85 -24.31 -4.13
N LEU A 974 29.29 -23.18 -4.72
CA LEU A 974 30.58 -23.08 -5.39
C LEU A 974 31.73 -23.11 -4.36
N ALA A 975 32.78 -23.86 -4.67
CA ALA A 975 33.91 -24.09 -3.78
C ALA A 975 35.26 -23.73 -4.43
N GLY A 976 36.33 -23.72 -3.64
CA GLY A 976 37.68 -23.38 -4.11
C GLY A 976 37.75 -21.94 -4.64
N ASP A 977 38.35 -21.79 -5.82
CA ASP A 977 38.55 -20.50 -6.51
C ASP A 977 37.22 -19.84 -6.92
N PHE A 978 36.13 -20.61 -6.97
CA PHE A 978 34.78 -20.11 -7.22
C PHE A 978 34.00 -19.82 -5.93
N SER A 979 34.61 -19.90 -4.74
CA SER A 979 33.96 -19.45 -3.51
C SER A 979 33.83 -17.92 -3.49
N GLY A 980 32.66 -17.40 -3.09
CA GLY A 980 32.34 -15.99 -3.18
C GLY A 980 31.30 -15.49 -2.18
N LYS A 981 30.93 -14.22 -2.29
CA LYS A 981 29.94 -13.54 -1.44
C LYS A 981 28.82 -12.97 -2.31
N TYR A 982 27.58 -13.12 -1.84
CA TYR A 982 26.39 -12.47 -2.40
C TYR A 982 26.12 -11.14 -1.70
N TYR A 983 25.75 -10.13 -2.47
CA TYR A 983 25.42 -8.78 -2.05
C TYR A 983 24.05 -8.41 -2.66
N PRO A 984 22.95 -8.53 -1.90
CA PRO A 984 21.65 -8.05 -2.36
C PRO A 984 21.70 -6.51 -2.49
N LEU A 985 21.08 -5.96 -3.54
CA LEU A 985 20.94 -4.51 -3.67
C LEU A 985 19.98 -3.96 -2.62
N THR A 986 18.95 -4.73 -2.24
CA THR A 986 18.05 -4.37 -1.13
C THR A 986 18.83 -4.35 0.19
N GLY A 987 18.87 -3.19 0.83
CA GLY A 987 19.54 -3.01 2.13
C GLY A 987 21.08 -2.99 2.05
N MET A 988 21.66 -2.89 0.86
CA MET A 988 23.12 -2.74 0.68
C MET A 988 23.64 -1.53 1.48
N SER A 989 24.79 -1.72 2.15
CA SER A 989 25.46 -0.63 2.87
C SER A 989 26.20 0.28 1.89
N ASP A 990 26.36 1.57 2.23
CA ASP A 990 27.14 2.52 1.43
C ASP A 990 28.60 2.05 1.23
N GLU A 991 29.17 1.34 2.20
CA GLU A 991 30.51 0.77 2.11
C GLU A 991 30.59 -0.35 1.06
N ASP A 992 29.68 -1.33 1.12
CA ASP A 992 29.62 -2.40 0.11
C ASP A 992 29.30 -1.83 -1.28
N GLN A 993 28.40 -0.83 -1.35
CA GLN A 993 28.04 -0.17 -2.60
C GLN A 993 29.24 0.54 -3.23
N ASN A 994 29.94 1.40 -2.47
CA ASN A 994 31.13 2.10 -2.96
C ASN A 994 32.23 1.13 -3.40
N LYS A 995 32.43 0.04 -2.66
CA LYS A 995 33.37 -1.00 -3.05
C LYS A 995 33.01 -1.67 -4.37
N LEU A 996 31.72 -1.99 -4.58
CA LEU A 996 31.25 -2.55 -5.84
C LEU A 996 31.33 -1.54 -7.00
N ILE A 997 31.22 -0.23 -6.74
CA ILE A 997 31.47 0.83 -7.73
C ILE A 997 32.96 0.86 -8.10
N ASP A 998 33.85 0.86 -7.10
CA ASP A 998 35.31 0.90 -7.30
C ASP A 998 35.81 -0.35 -8.05
N ASP A 999 35.20 -1.51 -7.79
CA ASP A 999 35.48 -2.76 -8.49
C ASP A 999 34.84 -2.82 -9.89
N HIS A 1000 34.02 -1.83 -10.27
CA HIS A 1000 33.20 -1.81 -11.49
C HIS A 1000 32.21 -2.98 -11.61
N PHE A 1001 31.68 -3.45 -10.47
CA PHE A 1001 30.76 -4.59 -10.38
C PHE A 1001 29.30 -4.19 -10.18
N LEU A 1002 29.04 -2.98 -9.67
CA LEU A 1002 27.68 -2.48 -9.46
C LEU A 1002 26.96 -2.26 -10.80
N PHE A 1003 25.68 -2.63 -10.87
CA PHE A 1003 24.78 -2.22 -11.93
C PHE A 1003 23.64 -1.37 -11.36
N ASP A 1004 23.23 -0.36 -12.11
CA ASP A 1004 22.25 0.65 -11.67
C ASP A 1004 20.84 0.35 -12.16
N LYS A 1005 19.85 1.07 -11.58
CA LYS A 1005 18.46 1.03 -12.04
C LYS A 1005 18.42 1.37 -13.53
N PRO A 1006 17.73 0.56 -14.36
CA PRO A 1006 17.55 0.91 -15.77
C PRO A 1006 16.85 2.26 -15.92
N VAL A 1007 17.51 3.20 -16.62
CA VAL A 1007 16.94 4.51 -16.97
C VAL A 1007 16.68 4.66 -18.47
N SER A 1008 17.17 3.73 -19.28
CA SER A 1008 16.94 3.74 -20.72
C SER A 1008 15.46 3.54 -21.03
N PRO A 1009 14.85 4.41 -21.85
CA PRO A 1009 13.45 4.27 -22.29
C PRO A 1009 13.11 2.87 -22.81
N LEU A 1010 14.06 2.20 -23.47
CA LEU A 1010 13.89 0.82 -23.98
C LEU A 1010 13.64 -0.18 -22.84
N LEU A 1011 14.45 -0.12 -21.78
CA LEU A 1011 14.37 -1.05 -20.65
C LEU A 1011 13.21 -0.70 -19.72
N THR A 1012 12.92 0.59 -19.53
CA THR A 1012 11.79 1.04 -18.72
C THR A 1012 10.45 0.71 -19.37
N SER A 1013 10.30 0.93 -20.69
CA SER A 1013 9.09 0.55 -21.43
C SER A 1013 8.92 -0.97 -21.56
N ALA A 1014 9.99 -1.74 -21.40
CA ALA A 1014 9.94 -3.21 -21.33
C ALA A 1014 9.58 -3.73 -19.92
N GLY A 1015 9.40 -2.87 -18.91
CA GLY A 1015 9.06 -3.29 -17.55
C GLY A 1015 10.25 -3.82 -16.72
N MET A 1016 11.49 -3.69 -17.20
CA MET A 1016 12.68 -4.22 -16.50
C MET A 1016 13.04 -3.43 -15.22
N ALA A 1017 12.61 -2.17 -15.14
CA ALA A 1017 12.86 -1.30 -13.98
C ALA A 1017 11.85 -1.47 -12.83
N ARG A 1018 10.81 -2.32 -13.00
CA ARG A 1018 9.74 -2.49 -12.03
C ARG A 1018 10.25 -2.99 -10.68
N ASP A 1019 9.72 -2.40 -9.60
CA ASP A 1019 9.98 -2.76 -8.21
C ASP A 1019 11.45 -2.65 -7.78
N TRP A 1020 12.26 -1.84 -8.46
CA TRP A 1020 13.69 -1.72 -8.16
C TRP A 1020 13.93 -1.23 -6.71
N PRO A 1021 14.87 -1.82 -5.92
CA PRO A 1021 15.82 -2.88 -6.27
C PRO A 1021 15.41 -4.31 -5.82
N ASP A 1022 14.13 -4.58 -5.57
CA ASP A 1022 13.63 -5.83 -4.97
C ASP A 1022 14.18 -7.08 -5.67
N SER A 1023 14.82 -7.97 -4.91
CA SER A 1023 15.45 -9.22 -5.37
C SER A 1023 16.46 -9.08 -6.51
N ARG A 1024 17.18 -7.96 -6.57
CA ARG A 1024 18.36 -7.79 -7.42
C ARG A 1024 19.61 -7.93 -6.58
N GLY A 1025 20.67 -8.48 -7.16
CA GLY A 1025 21.89 -8.72 -6.42
C GLY A 1025 23.12 -8.99 -7.25
N ILE A 1026 24.26 -8.96 -6.58
CA ILE A 1026 25.58 -9.19 -7.16
C ILE A 1026 26.27 -10.28 -6.35
N TRP A 1027 26.84 -11.28 -7.00
CA TRP A 1027 27.74 -12.23 -6.37
C TRP A 1027 29.09 -12.17 -7.07
N HIS A 1028 30.19 -12.22 -6.34
CA HIS A 1028 31.51 -12.39 -6.94
C HIS A 1028 32.41 -13.30 -6.11
N ASN A 1029 33.35 -13.97 -6.76
CA ASN A 1029 34.35 -14.80 -6.09
C ASN A 1029 35.41 -13.94 -5.38
N LYS A 1030 36.20 -14.56 -4.50
CA LYS A 1030 37.23 -13.85 -3.71
C LYS A 1030 38.26 -13.12 -4.55
N ASP A 1031 38.66 -13.71 -5.69
CA ASP A 1031 39.66 -13.15 -6.58
C ASP A 1031 39.11 -12.09 -7.53
N LYS A 1032 37.80 -11.78 -7.46
CA LYS A 1032 37.14 -10.74 -8.26
C LYS A 1032 37.31 -10.95 -9.79
N ASN A 1033 37.40 -12.20 -10.22
CA ASN A 1033 37.60 -12.59 -11.62
C ASN A 1033 36.47 -13.49 -12.16
N PHE A 1034 35.46 -13.77 -11.33
CA PHE A 1034 34.19 -14.42 -11.68
C PHE A 1034 33.03 -13.75 -10.91
N LEU A 1035 32.05 -13.25 -11.64
CA LEU A 1035 30.98 -12.35 -11.17
C LEU A 1035 29.63 -12.80 -11.74
N VAL A 1036 28.57 -12.67 -10.96
CA VAL A 1036 27.20 -12.97 -11.37
C VAL A 1036 26.28 -11.83 -10.95
N TRP A 1037 25.54 -11.26 -11.90
CA TRP A 1037 24.42 -10.37 -11.62
C TRP A 1037 23.11 -11.15 -11.65
N ILE A 1038 22.20 -10.80 -10.74
CA ILE A 1038 20.91 -11.44 -10.56
C ILE A 1038 19.79 -10.42 -10.84
N ASN A 1039 18.82 -10.80 -11.67
CA ASN A 1039 17.60 -10.04 -12.01
C ASN A 1039 17.83 -8.64 -12.62
N GLU A 1040 18.83 -8.50 -13.50
CA GLU A 1040 19.12 -7.28 -14.27
C GLU A 1040 18.26 -7.23 -15.56
N GLU A 1041 18.84 -7.50 -16.72
CA GLU A 1041 18.10 -7.61 -18.00
C GLU A 1041 17.53 -9.03 -18.23
N ASP A 1042 18.22 -10.01 -17.66
CA ASP A 1042 17.88 -11.44 -17.63
C ASP A 1042 17.92 -11.91 -16.17
N HIS A 1043 17.48 -13.13 -15.86
CA HIS A 1043 17.58 -13.65 -14.49
C HIS A 1043 19.02 -13.69 -13.97
N ILE A 1044 19.96 -14.03 -14.86
CA ILE A 1044 21.36 -14.28 -14.50
C ILE A 1044 22.25 -13.70 -15.58
N ARG A 1045 23.30 -12.99 -15.18
CA ARG A 1045 24.42 -12.62 -16.06
C ARG A 1045 25.74 -13.08 -15.44
N VAL A 1046 26.36 -14.09 -16.04
CA VAL A 1046 27.63 -14.68 -15.58
C VAL A 1046 28.79 -14.05 -16.34
N ILE A 1047 29.83 -13.65 -15.63
CA ILE A 1047 30.96 -12.87 -16.15
C ILE A 1047 32.27 -13.48 -15.62
N SER A 1048 33.22 -13.71 -16.49
CA SER A 1048 34.62 -14.02 -16.18
C SER A 1048 35.50 -12.95 -16.80
N MET A 1049 36.50 -12.45 -16.07
CA MET A 1049 37.36 -11.36 -16.56
C MET A 1049 38.72 -11.34 -15.89
N GLU A 1050 39.70 -10.73 -16.57
CA GLU A 1050 41.02 -10.42 -16.02
C GLU A 1050 41.67 -9.26 -16.78
N THR A 1051 42.68 -8.62 -16.16
CA THR A 1051 43.43 -7.48 -16.72
C THR A 1051 44.59 -7.90 -17.63
N SER A 1052 44.77 -9.19 -17.90
CA SER A 1052 45.74 -9.72 -18.87
C SER A 1052 45.07 -10.02 -20.22
N GLY A 1053 45.89 -10.11 -21.27
CA GLY A 1053 45.50 -10.60 -22.59
C GLY A 1053 45.24 -12.12 -22.67
N ASN A 1054 45.06 -12.82 -21.55
CA ASN A 1054 44.93 -14.29 -21.55
C ASN A 1054 43.44 -14.72 -21.61
N MET A 1055 42.85 -14.56 -22.80
CA MET A 1055 41.47 -14.97 -23.09
C MET A 1055 41.24 -16.47 -22.82
N ALA A 1056 42.25 -17.32 -23.03
CA ALA A 1056 42.14 -18.76 -22.77
C ALA A 1056 41.90 -19.06 -21.28
N ALA A 1057 42.59 -18.37 -20.37
CA ALA A 1057 42.36 -18.49 -18.93
C ALA A 1057 40.98 -17.96 -18.53
N VAL A 1058 40.57 -16.80 -19.07
CA VAL A 1058 39.22 -16.23 -18.85
C VAL A 1058 38.14 -17.22 -19.27
N PHE A 1059 38.27 -17.79 -20.47
CA PHE A 1059 37.27 -18.70 -21.02
C PHE A 1059 37.24 -20.04 -20.29
N ARG A 1060 38.40 -20.59 -19.91
CA ARG A 1060 38.47 -21.81 -19.08
C ARG A 1060 37.79 -21.62 -17.73
N ARG A 1061 38.06 -20.49 -17.06
CA ARG A 1061 37.39 -20.11 -15.81
C ARG A 1061 35.89 -19.92 -16.01
N PHE A 1062 35.49 -19.27 -17.10
CA PHE A 1062 34.08 -19.09 -17.46
C PHE A 1062 33.37 -20.44 -17.64
N CYS A 1063 33.89 -21.35 -18.46
CA CYS A 1063 33.28 -22.65 -18.71
C CYS A 1063 33.21 -23.48 -17.43
N THR A 1064 34.30 -23.55 -16.66
CA THR A 1064 34.35 -24.33 -15.42
C THR A 1064 33.36 -23.79 -14.39
N GLY A 1065 33.38 -22.48 -14.15
CA GLY A 1065 32.48 -21.83 -13.18
C GLY A 1065 31.01 -21.95 -13.60
N LEU A 1066 30.70 -21.71 -14.88
CA LEU A 1066 29.34 -21.81 -15.40
C LEU A 1066 28.81 -23.24 -15.35
N SER A 1067 29.61 -24.25 -15.73
CA SER A 1067 29.20 -25.65 -15.66
C SER A 1067 28.99 -26.14 -14.23
N GLN A 1068 29.85 -25.74 -13.28
CA GLN A 1068 29.64 -26.06 -11.86
C GLN A 1068 28.38 -25.39 -11.32
N PHE A 1069 28.18 -24.12 -11.66
CA PHE A 1069 27.00 -23.38 -11.24
C PHE A 1069 25.70 -23.98 -11.82
N GLU A 1070 25.69 -24.31 -13.12
CA GLU A 1070 24.55 -24.98 -13.75
C GLU A 1070 24.26 -26.35 -13.13
N GLN A 1071 25.30 -27.13 -12.81
CA GLN A 1071 25.14 -28.42 -12.15
C GLN A 1071 24.55 -28.25 -10.74
N ASN A 1072 24.93 -27.21 -10.01
CA ASN A 1072 24.33 -26.88 -8.71
C ASN A 1072 22.85 -26.53 -8.85
N ILE A 1073 22.48 -25.72 -9.84
CA ILE A 1073 21.08 -25.39 -10.16
C ILE A 1073 20.27 -26.67 -10.46
N LYS A 1074 20.82 -27.58 -11.28
CA LYS A 1074 20.24 -28.91 -11.59
C LYS A 1074 20.09 -29.79 -10.35
N ASN A 1075 21.11 -29.86 -9.51
CA ASN A 1075 21.08 -30.62 -8.25
C ASN A 1075 20.01 -30.09 -7.28
N ASN A 1076 19.66 -28.81 -7.38
CA ASN A 1076 18.60 -28.18 -6.61
C ASN A 1076 17.21 -28.31 -7.25
N GLY A 1077 17.06 -29.04 -8.36
CA GLY A 1077 15.77 -29.32 -9.01
C GLY A 1077 15.30 -28.26 -10.01
N HIS A 1078 16.21 -27.39 -10.47
CA HIS A 1078 15.91 -26.33 -11.44
C HIS A 1078 16.77 -26.48 -12.69
N GLU A 1079 16.40 -25.84 -13.79
CA GLU A 1079 17.18 -25.85 -15.02
C GLU A 1079 17.12 -24.50 -15.73
N PHE A 1080 18.06 -24.27 -16.65
CA PHE A 1080 18.02 -23.10 -17.51
C PHE A 1080 17.04 -23.32 -18.68
N MET A 1081 16.40 -22.23 -19.11
CA MET A 1081 15.59 -22.22 -20.32
C MET A 1081 16.51 -22.49 -21.53
N TRP A 1082 16.25 -23.60 -22.22
CA TRP A 1082 17.05 -24.02 -23.37
C TRP A 1082 16.19 -24.86 -24.32
N ASN A 1083 16.40 -24.71 -25.62
CA ASN A 1083 15.92 -25.66 -26.62
C ASN A 1083 16.88 -25.77 -27.81
N GLU A 1084 16.71 -26.81 -28.62
CA GLU A 1084 17.62 -27.13 -29.73
C GLU A 1084 17.65 -26.04 -30.82
N HIS A 1085 16.55 -25.31 -31.02
CA HIS A 1085 16.44 -24.28 -32.05
C HIS A 1085 17.06 -22.94 -31.60
N LEU A 1086 16.74 -22.48 -30.39
CA LEU A 1086 17.10 -21.14 -29.90
C LEU A 1086 18.34 -21.15 -28.99
N GLY A 1087 18.86 -22.31 -28.61
CA GLY A 1087 19.87 -22.39 -27.56
C GLY A 1087 19.29 -21.95 -26.22
N PHE A 1088 20.08 -21.19 -25.44
CA PHE A 1088 19.59 -20.59 -24.21
C PHE A 1088 18.61 -19.46 -24.50
N VAL A 1089 17.44 -19.53 -23.85
CA VAL A 1089 16.36 -18.56 -24.02
C VAL A 1089 16.54 -17.40 -23.03
N LEU A 1090 16.45 -16.18 -23.55
CA LEU A 1090 16.69 -14.93 -22.82
C LEU A 1090 15.64 -13.88 -23.18
N THR A 1091 15.59 -12.80 -22.40
CA THR A 1091 14.58 -11.75 -22.52
C THR A 1091 14.58 -11.09 -23.89
N CYS A 1092 15.75 -10.67 -24.36
CA CYS A 1092 15.88 -10.06 -25.66
C CYS A 1092 16.18 -11.12 -26.73
N PRO A 1093 15.45 -11.17 -27.86
CA PRO A 1093 15.75 -12.06 -28.97
C PRO A 1093 17.19 -11.95 -29.48
N SER A 1094 17.83 -10.80 -29.27
CA SER A 1094 19.23 -10.62 -29.62
C SER A 1094 20.22 -11.41 -28.78
N ASN A 1095 19.84 -11.81 -27.57
CA ASN A 1095 20.71 -12.52 -26.65
C ASN A 1095 20.55 -14.06 -26.77
N LEU A 1096 19.62 -14.56 -27.60
CA LEU A 1096 19.43 -16.01 -27.81
C LEU A 1096 20.70 -16.74 -28.27
N GLY A 1097 20.67 -18.06 -28.17
CA GLY A 1097 21.77 -18.95 -28.54
C GLY A 1097 22.71 -19.14 -27.37
N THR A 1098 23.95 -18.70 -27.55
CA THR A 1098 24.98 -18.76 -26.50
C THR A 1098 24.75 -17.74 -25.40
N GLY A 1099 24.10 -16.61 -25.72
CA GLY A 1099 24.07 -15.39 -24.91
C GLY A 1099 25.43 -14.71 -24.74
N ILE A 1100 26.47 -15.20 -25.41
CA ILE A 1100 27.84 -14.83 -25.09
C ILE A 1100 28.21 -13.46 -25.65
N ARG A 1101 28.94 -12.69 -24.86
CA ARG A 1101 29.78 -11.58 -25.32
C ARG A 1101 31.18 -11.81 -24.77
N ALA A 1102 32.06 -12.31 -25.61
CA ALA A 1102 33.48 -12.34 -25.41
C ALA A 1102 34.09 -11.09 -26.04
N GLY A 1103 34.95 -10.40 -25.30
CA GLY A 1103 35.59 -9.19 -25.79
C GLY A 1103 36.87 -8.84 -25.05
N VAL A 1104 37.63 -7.96 -25.67
CA VAL A 1104 38.89 -7.45 -25.14
C VAL A 1104 38.94 -5.93 -25.25
N HIS A 1105 39.56 -5.29 -24.27
CA HIS A 1105 40.01 -3.91 -24.44
C HIS A 1105 41.34 -3.93 -25.19
N VAL A 1106 41.37 -3.38 -26.40
CA VAL A 1106 42.55 -3.36 -27.26
C VAL A 1106 42.84 -1.96 -27.79
N LYS A 1107 44.12 -1.55 -27.75
CA LYS A 1107 44.64 -0.30 -28.30
C LYS A 1107 44.90 -0.44 -29.79
N LEU A 1108 44.23 0.38 -30.60
CA LEU A 1108 44.35 0.39 -32.06
C LEU A 1108 44.41 1.83 -32.62
N PRO A 1109 45.38 2.68 -32.21
CA PRO A 1109 45.42 4.10 -32.57
C PRO A 1109 45.63 4.41 -34.06
N LEU A 1110 46.09 3.44 -34.87
CA LEU A 1110 46.33 3.59 -36.30
C LEU A 1110 45.30 2.83 -37.14
N VAL A 1111 45.03 1.55 -36.84
CA VAL A 1111 44.04 0.74 -37.58
C VAL A 1111 42.66 1.36 -37.48
N SER A 1112 42.28 1.92 -36.32
CA SER A 1112 40.98 2.56 -36.13
C SER A 1112 40.75 3.82 -36.98
N LYS A 1113 41.81 4.42 -37.53
CA LYS A 1113 41.76 5.59 -38.40
C LYS A 1113 41.67 5.23 -39.89
N GLN A 1114 41.81 3.95 -40.23
CA GLN A 1114 41.66 3.49 -41.62
C GLN A 1114 40.20 3.54 -42.04
N ALA A 1115 39.92 3.94 -43.28
CA ALA A 1115 38.56 4.07 -43.80
C ALA A 1115 37.82 2.71 -43.85
N GLU A 1116 38.58 1.62 -43.87
CA GLU A 1116 38.14 0.24 -43.98
C GLU A 1116 37.87 -0.42 -42.63
N PHE A 1117 38.17 0.22 -41.49
CA PHE A 1117 38.14 -0.42 -40.18
C PHE A 1117 36.80 -1.11 -39.86
N ASP A 1118 35.67 -0.43 -40.12
CA ASP A 1118 34.35 -1.03 -39.91
C ASP A 1118 34.06 -2.21 -40.85
N LYS A 1119 34.59 -2.17 -42.08
CA LYS A 1119 34.50 -3.30 -43.02
C LYS A 1119 35.35 -4.48 -42.55
N ILE A 1120 36.56 -4.22 -42.04
CA ILE A 1120 37.43 -5.25 -41.48
C ILE A 1120 36.72 -5.96 -40.32
N LEU A 1121 36.16 -5.20 -39.37
CA LEU A 1121 35.40 -5.76 -38.24
C LEU A 1121 34.20 -6.58 -38.72
N ALA A 1122 33.43 -6.07 -39.69
CA ALA A 1122 32.28 -6.81 -40.24
C ALA A 1122 32.70 -8.16 -40.87
N LYS A 1123 33.81 -8.19 -41.63
CA LYS A 1123 34.34 -9.44 -42.21
C LYS A 1123 34.84 -10.41 -41.15
N LEU A 1124 35.41 -9.90 -40.07
CA LEU A 1124 35.82 -10.68 -38.91
C LEU A 1124 34.64 -11.09 -38.00
N ARG A 1125 33.42 -10.62 -38.30
CA ARG A 1125 32.23 -10.82 -37.46
C ARG A 1125 32.42 -10.28 -36.03
N LEU A 1126 33.18 -9.20 -35.92
CA LEU A 1126 33.45 -8.48 -34.69
C LEU A 1126 32.75 -7.13 -34.69
N GLN A 1127 32.55 -6.58 -33.50
CA GLN A 1127 31.99 -5.25 -33.28
C GLN A 1127 32.84 -4.47 -32.28
N LYS A 1128 32.86 -3.14 -32.43
CA LYS A 1128 33.57 -2.22 -31.55
C LYS A 1128 32.61 -1.41 -30.66
N ARG A 1129 33.06 -1.06 -29.47
CA ARG A 1129 32.48 -0.03 -28.59
C ARG A 1129 33.60 0.77 -27.92
N GLY A 1130 33.28 1.97 -27.42
CA GLY A 1130 34.18 2.64 -26.48
C GLY A 1130 34.27 1.91 -25.15
N THR A 1131 35.25 2.28 -24.33
CA THR A 1131 35.56 1.60 -23.06
C THR A 1131 34.50 1.78 -21.97
N GLY A 1132 33.56 2.72 -22.14
CA GLY A 1132 32.44 2.95 -21.22
C GLY A 1132 31.13 2.25 -21.62
N GLY A 1133 31.12 1.47 -22.72
CA GLY A 1133 29.93 0.76 -23.19
C GLY A 1133 29.36 1.28 -24.52
N VAL A 1134 28.08 0.99 -24.76
CA VAL A 1134 27.36 1.39 -25.99
C VAL A 1134 27.40 2.91 -26.14
N ASP A 1135 27.71 3.40 -27.34
CA ASP A 1135 27.77 4.82 -27.70
C ASP A 1135 28.80 5.67 -26.95
N THR A 1136 29.75 5.05 -26.24
CA THR A 1136 30.90 5.77 -25.67
C THR A 1136 32.01 5.92 -26.71
N ALA A 1137 32.65 7.09 -26.73
CA ALA A 1137 33.82 7.32 -27.57
C ALA A 1137 35.00 6.47 -27.09
N SER A 1138 35.87 6.06 -28.01
CA SER A 1138 37.18 5.52 -27.63
C SER A 1138 38.02 6.62 -26.99
N ASN A 1139 38.56 6.35 -25.81
CA ASN A 1139 39.71 7.12 -25.33
C ASN A 1139 40.94 6.59 -26.08
N ASP A 1140 41.84 7.48 -26.53
CA ASP A 1140 43.18 7.19 -27.06
C ASP A 1140 43.35 6.10 -28.15
N GLY A 1141 42.27 5.66 -28.80
CA GLY A 1141 42.29 4.54 -29.75
C GLY A 1141 42.08 3.17 -29.10
N THR A 1142 41.70 3.11 -27.82
CA THR A 1142 41.29 1.90 -27.13
C THR A 1142 39.81 1.57 -27.39
N PHE A 1143 39.51 0.32 -27.78
CA PHE A 1143 38.16 -0.16 -28.05
C PHE A 1143 37.86 -1.46 -27.28
N ASP A 1144 36.60 -1.66 -26.90
CA ASP A 1144 36.04 -2.98 -26.59
C ASP A 1144 35.68 -3.68 -27.91
N ILE A 1145 36.53 -4.62 -28.34
CA ILE A 1145 36.31 -5.46 -29.52
C ILE A 1145 35.72 -6.79 -29.05
N SER A 1146 34.55 -7.15 -29.59
CA SER A 1146 33.79 -8.34 -29.17
C SER A 1146 33.11 -9.04 -30.33
N ASN A 1147 32.65 -10.28 -30.12
CA ASN A 1147 31.84 -11.01 -31.10
C ASN A 1147 30.54 -10.27 -31.43
N ALA A 1148 30.15 -10.27 -32.72
CA ALA A 1148 28.88 -9.72 -33.17
C ALA A 1148 27.72 -10.73 -33.05
N ASP A 1149 28.01 -12.02 -33.26
CA ASP A 1149 27.03 -13.11 -33.30
C ASP A 1149 26.82 -13.78 -31.95
N ARG A 1150 25.68 -14.46 -31.80
CA ARG A 1150 25.32 -15.23 -30.59
C ARG A 1150 24.57 -16.52 -30.89
N LEU A 1151 23.74 -16.50 -31.93
CA LEU A 1151 22.92 -17.63 -32.38
C LEU A 1151 23.54 -18.28 -33.62
N GLY A 1152 23.36 -19.59 -33.79
CA GLY A 1152 23.97 -20.39 -34.87
C GLY A 1152 25.44 -20.79 -34.70
N PHE A 1153 26.16 -20.25 -33.72
CA PHE A 1153 27.55 -20.57 -33.39
C PHE A 1153 27.68 -21.07 -31.96
N SER A 1154 28.64 -21.93 -31.67
CA SER A 1154 28.95 -22.35 -30.29
C SER A 1154 29.74 -21.28 -29.52
N GLU A 1155 29.80 -21.42 -28.19
CA GLU A 1155 30.57 -20.52 -27.33
C GLU A 1155 32.06 -20.50 -27.70
N VAL A 1156 32.66 -21.68 -27.92
CA VAL A 1156 34.06 -21.80 -28.40
C VAL A 1156 34.25 -21.11 -29.75
N GLU A 1157 33.36 -21.34 -30.72
CA GLU A 1157 33.46 -20.72 -32.06
C GLU A 1157 33.49 -19.19 -31.95
N LEU A 1158 32.63 -18.61 -31.12
CA LEU A 1158 32.54 -17.16 -30.93
C LEU A 1158 33.75 -16.56 -30.20
N VAL A 1159 34.29 -17.27 -29.20
CA VAL A 1159 35.52 -16.82 -28.51
C VAL A 1159 36.73 -16.95 -29.43
N GLN A 1160 36.80 -17.99 -30.26
CA GLN A 1160 37.87 -18.16 -31.24
C GLN A 1160 37.89 -17.01 -32.26
N LEU A 1161 36.73 -16.55 -32.75
CA LEU A 1161 36.65 -15.39 -33.63
C LEU A 1161 37.25 -14.12 -33.00
N VAL A 1162 37.05 -13.93 -31.69
CA VAL A 1162 37.63 -12.79 -30.96
C VAL A 1162 39.15 -12.95 -30.85
N VAL A 1163 39.65 -14.12 -30.46
CA VAL A 1163 41.09 -14.39 -30.34
C VAL A 1163 41.81 -14.15 -31.68
N ASP A 1164 41.30 -14.77 -32.75
CA ASP A 1164 41.90 -14.69 -34.08
C ASP A 1164 41.82 -13.27 -34.65
N GLY A 1165 40.66 -12.63 -34.54
CA GLY A 1165 40.43 -11.30 -35.08
C GLY A 1165 41.23 -10.22 -34.33
N VAL A 1166 41.32 -10.29 -33.00
CA VAL A 1166 42.16 -9.36 -32.22
C VAL A 1166 43.64 -9.57 -32.55
N GLY A 1167 44.09 -10.81 -32.66
CA GLY A 1167 45.46 -11.11 -33.08
C GLY A 1167 45.80 -10.52 -34.45
N LEU A 1168 44.86 -10.56 -35.39
CA LEU A 1168 45.01 -9.92 -36.70
C LEU A 1168 45.02 -8.40 -36.62
N LEU A 1169 44.12 -7.79 -35.84
CA LEU A 1169 44.07 -6.34 -35.65
C LEU A 1169 45.35 -5.79 -35.02
N VAL A 1170 45.92 -6.49 -34.02
CA VAL A 1170 47.21 -6.12 -33.42
C VAL A 1170 48.35 -6.26 -34.44
N ARG A 1171 48.31 -7.29 -35.31
CA ARG A 1171 49.30 -7.43 -36.39
C ARG A 1171 49.22 -6.26 -37.37
N MET A 1172 48.01 -5.87 -37.78
CA MET A 1172 47.79 -4.70 -38.64
C MET A 1172 48.29 -3.42 -37.96
N GLU A 1173 48.03 -3.24 -36.66
CA GLU A 1173 48.49 -2.09 -35.89
C GLU A 1173 50.02 -2.00 -35.87
N LYS A 1174 50.70 -3.12 -35.60
CA LYS A 1174 52.16 -3.19 -35.64
C LYS A 1174 52.74 -2.89 -37.02
N GLU A 1175 52.10 -3.33 -38.08
CA GLU A 1175 52.51 -3.04 -39.46
C GLU A 1175 52.42 -1.54 -39.76
N LEU A 1176 51.30 -0.91 -39.38
CA LEU A 1176 51.12 0.55 -39.53
C LEU A 1176 52.10 1.35 -38.68
N MET A 1177 52.42 0.89 -37.46
CA MET A 1177 53.43 1.52 -36.60
C MET A 1177 54.83 1.52 -37.23
N GLN A 1178 55.12 0.54 -38.09
CA GLN A 1178 56.36 0.43 -38.85
C GLN A 1178 56.30 1.18 -40.20
N GLY A 1179 55.18 1.84 -40.52
CA GLY A 1179 54.96 2.56 -41.77
C GLY A 1179 54.57 1.67 -42.96
N GLY A 1180 54.19 0.41 -42.72
CA GLY A 1180 53.71 -0.53 -43.73
C GLY A 1180 52.25 -0.32 -44.15
N ASP A 1181 51.77 -1.17 -45.07
CA ASP A 1181 50.37 -1.20 -45.55
C ASP A 1181 49.67 -2.48 -45.07
N ILE A 1182 48.38 -2.37 -44.76
CA ILE A 1182 47.55 -3.46 -44.24
C ILE A 1182 46.65 -4.11 -45.32
N ALA A 1183 46.64 -3.61 -46.56
CA ALA A 1183 45.73 -4.09 -47.60
C ALA A 1183 45.78 -5.60 -47.84
N SER A 1184 46.96 -6.23 -47.73
CA SER A 1184 47.14 -7.67 -47.87
C SER A 1184 46.67 -8.50 -46.66
N LEU A 1185 46.47 -7.85 -45.50
CA LEU A 1185 46.03 -8.47 -44.26
C LEU A 1185 44.51 -8.43 -44.10
N ILE A 1186 43.81 -7.59 -44.87
CA ILE A 1186 42.35 -7.45 -44.81
C ILE A 1186 41.72 -8.77 -45.30
N PRO A 1187 40.91 -9.46 -44.48
CA PRO A 1187 40.23 -10.69 -44.89
C PRO A 1187 39.39 -10.46 -46.16
N ASN A 1188 39.29 -11.47 -47.01
CA ASN A 1188 38.50 -11.41 -48.24
C ASN A 1188 37.00 -11.30 -47.98
#